data_AF-D1QNF6-F1
#
_entry.id   AF-D1QNF6-F1
#
_cell.length_a   1.000
_cell.length_b   1.000
_cell.length_c   1.000
_cell.angle_alpha   90.00
_cell.angle_beta   90.00
_cell.angle_gamma   90.00
#
_symmetry.space_group_name_H-M   'P 1'
#
loop_
_entity.id
_entity.type
_entity.pdbx_description
1 polymer ?
#
loop_
_entity_poly.entity_id
_entity_poly.type
_entity_poly.pdbx_seq_one_letter_code
_entity_poly.pdbx_strand_id
1 'polypeptide(L)'
;MKLQIVKMLAVAALFGGLTACNNELTEPQADQVPENAVRITAGIANPFATTRSMPLGTVEDQAKFKAGDEIFVHTANDQHAIYRFDGAAWKPKDGEYLLWKRNEEDFDAYYTAEYGLEVVDMAPYVFPTDQSSIDKIAKADLMIGVLNSQAKTKDALHFTMKRWTARLIVKIAGFNSEFPADAKVENVEFHNKSNASAPQVTYTPYAEGRGETGSTYTVLVRGNAAYNTVSLEVGGKAMTAKLQDITYDSGKSYTYRLTVGKEKLEVGEVTVADWTGREVIPGGEANLSKWDGVTTSAVTPEADGKTYNIKDAEEWVWLCEQVGNNTIPTKDLTVNLTADLNFGGHEMYPLGYTKDNASGKVVGFWGTLNGNHHTIKELKMTKGTYRHLGFIAQLNPNSTVKDLTVECDIKGNCDNTGSAATIGGVVGNCIGGTVQNCTAKGTVSSDKKAVYMGGVIGYFCGGTMMQCSNYANVVSLSDENRVIGGVAGCVGDFLQIGPPMYDISSFMIACVNYGTISVRGIGRTGGITGEAAFNSDKPDDVRSTFVACYNVGDIKVVEGATYTGQTVGLCVAPSEKNTALYGCFSAGTLPQDGIPGVSMRKPYGNGVFALSDASDDLPESVGIADTGKNCGKKTRADLKSQATIKAMNDAIEAFNAKEPTHACTYRFKAGPTYPVLE
;
A
#
# COMPACT_ATOMS: atom_id res chain seq x y z
N MET A 1 -28.66 20.25 -51.17
CA MET A 1 -28.87 21.52 -50.46
C MET A 1 -28.29 21.37 -49.05
N LYS A 2 -27.34 22.25 -48.70
CA LYS A 2 -26.63 22.45 -47.42
C LYS A 2 -25.70 21.34 -46.92
N LEU A 3 -24.41 21.55 -47.21
CA LEU A 3 -23.24 20.96 -46.57
C LEU A 3 -22.47 22.11 -45.89
N GLN A 4 -22.27 22.05 -44.57
CA GLN A 4 -21.35 22.92 -43.84
C GLN A 4 -20.09 22.11 -43.51
N ILE A 5 -18.93 22.58 -44.00
CA ILE A 5 -17.61 22.10 -43.56
C ILE A 5 -16.80 23.34 -43.19
N VAL A 6 -16.46 23.44 -41.91
CA VAL A 6 -15.50 24.41 -41.36
C VAL A 6 -14.10 23.84 -41.56
N LYS A 7 -13.21 24.63 -42.17
CA LYS A 7 -11.81 24.28 -42.46
C LYS A 7 -10.87 24.71 -41.32
N MET A 8 -9.88 23.85 -41.07
CA MET A 8 -8.67 24.08 -40.27
C MET A 8 -7.91 25.36 -40.65
N LEU A 9 -7.27 25.99 -39.65
CA LEU A 9 -6.22 26.98 -39.82
C LEU A 9 -4.94 26.46 -39.14
N ALA A 10 -3.92 26.24 -39.96
CA ALA A 10 -2.57 25.90 -39.56
C ALA A 10 -1.72 27.18 -39.50
N VAL A 11 -0.86 27.27 -38.50
CA VAL A 11 0.11 28.35 -38.25
C VAL A 11 1.34 28.14 -39.14
N ALA A 12 1.82 29.22 -39.78
CA ALA A 12 3.10 29.27 -40.49
C ALA A 12 3.97 30.42 -39.95
N ALA A 13 5.29 30.20 -40.00
CA ALA A 13 6.33 30.87 -39.24
C ALA A 13 7.01 32.09 -39.90
N LEU A 14 7.56 32.94 -39.02
CA LEU A 14 8.73 33.86 -39.07
C LEU A 14 9.44 34.21 -40.41
N PHE A 15 9.63 35.52 -40.67
CA PHE A 15 10.89 36.30 -40.51
C PHE A 15 10.88 37.61 -41.34
N GLY A 16 11.48 38.70 -40.82
CA GLY A 16 11.98 39.79 -41.66
C GLY A 16 12.31 41.13 -40.96
N GLY A 17 13.60 41.49 -40.97
CA GLY A 17 14.06 42.88 -41.24
C GLY A 17 14.58 43.74 -40.07
N LEU A 18 15.82 44.24 -40.19
CA LEU A 18 16.56 45.11 -39.26
C LEU A 18 16.82 46.51 -39.88
N THR A 19 16.99 47.52 -39.01
CA THR A 19 17.65 48.87 -39.15
C THR A 19 16.88 50.00 -39.89
N ALA A 20 16.89 51.31 -39.55
CA ALA A 20 17.57 52.15 -38.54
C ALA A 20 16.89 53.56 -38.35
N CYS A 21 17.16 54.19 -37.19
CA CYS A 21 17.31 55.63 -36.84
C CYS A 21 16.12 56.63 -36.66
N ASN A 22 16.03 57.08 -35.40
CA ASN A 22 15.97 58.46 -34.85
C ASN A 22 14.64 59.20 -34.56
N ASN A 23 14.58 59.56 -33.27
CA ASN A 23 14.13 60.80 -32.62
C ASN A 23 12.72 60.88 -31.99
N GLU A 24 12.78 61.05 -30.66
CA GLU A 24 11.94 61.87 -29.78
C GLU A 24 10.81 61.22 -28.96
N LEU A 25 11.02 61.32 -27.64
CA LEU A 25 10.05 61.62 -26.58
C LEU A 25 8.99 60.58 -26.22
N THR A 26 9.39 59.78 -25.21
CA THR A 26 8.60 59.44 -24.01
C THR A 26 7.24 58.79 -24.25
N GLU A 27 7.27 57.52 -24.64
CA GLU A 27 6.24 56.57 -24.21
C GLU A 27 6.66 55.94 -22.87
N PRO A 28 5.72 55.63 -21.96
CA PRO A 28 6.08 54.96 -20.72
C PRO A 28 6.63 53.58 -21.08
N GLN A 29 7.92 53.34 -20.80
CA GLN A 29 8.54 52.02 -20.81
C GLN A 29 7.89 51.15 -19.72
N ALA A 30 6.66 50.70 -19.93
CA ALA A 30 5.98 49.81 -18.99
C ALA A 30 6.33 48.33 -19.24
N ASP A 31 6.94 48.00 -20.39
CA ASP A 31 7.12 46.60 -20.82
C ASP A 31 8.57 46.19 -21.14
N GLN A 32 9.57 47.06 -20.95
CA GLN A 32 10.98 46.67 -21.15
C GLN A 32 11.59 46.13 -19.85
N VAL A 33 11.61 44.81 -19.72
CA VAL A 33 12.35 44.10 -18.66
C VAL A 33 13.84 44.47 -18.77
N PRO A 34 14.47 45.04 -17.72
CA PRO A 34 15.89 45.40 -17.76
C PRO A 34 16.79 44.23 -18.17
N GLU A 35 17.87 44.49 -18.91
CA GLU A 35 18.78 43.43 -19.38
C GLU A 35 19.46 42.67 -18.22
N ASN A 36 19.65 43.35 -17.08
CA ASN A 36 20.19 42.78 -15.85
C ASN A 36 19.11 42.38 -14.84
N ALA A 37 17.84 42.27 -15.24
CA ALA A 37 16.77 41.83 -14.34
C ALA A 37 16.90 40.35 -13.97
N VAL A 38 16.63 40.06 -12.70
CA VAL A 38 16.46 38.71 -12.19
C VAL A 38 15.05 38.25 -12.55
N ARG A 39 15.00 37.24 -13.43
CA ARG A 39 13.77 36.57 -13.84
C ARG A 39 13.64 35.31 -13.00
N ILE A 40 12.42 34.99 -12.58
CA ILE A 40 12.19 33.85 -11.72
C ILE A 40 11.08 32.95 -12.24
N THR A 41 11.18 31.68 -11.88
CA THR A 41 10.07 30.74 -11.85
C THR A 41 10.12 30.03 -10.50
N ALA A 42 8.99 29.50 -10.05
CA ALA A 42 8.94 28.72 -8.82
C ALA A 42 8.16 27.43 -9.06
N GLY A 43 8.75 26.32 -8.62
CA GLY A 43 8.09 25.04 -8.41
C GLY A 43 8.23 24.64 -6.95
N ILE A 44 7.49 23.62 -6.51
CA ILE A 44 7.54 23.13 -5.13
C ILE A 44 8.30 21.79 -5.12
N ALA A 45 9.21 21.62 -4.18
CA ALA A 45 10.24 20.58 -4.14
C ALA A 45 9.72 19.16 -3.92
N ASN A 46 9.98 18.29 -4.92
CA ASN A 46 10.51 16.90 -4.83
C ASN A 46 10.36 16.21 -6.23
N PRO A 47 11.39 15.53 -6.79
CA PRO A 47 11.30 14.84 -8.09
C PRO A 47 10.54 13.50 -8.08
N PHE A 48 10.16 12.96 -6.91
CA PHE A 48 9.39 11.71 -6.77
C PHE A 48 8.12 11.81 -5.91
N ALA A 49 7.97 12.88 -5.14
CA ALA A 49 6.72 13.19 -4.46
C ALA A 49 6.27 14.55 -4.91
N THR A 50 5.03 14.65 -5.31
CA THR A 50 4.52 15.95 -5.69
C THR A 50 4.17 16.73 -4.42
N THR A 51 4.88 17.78 -4.05
CA THR A 51 4.38 18.73 -3.01
C THR A 51 4.12 20.08 -3.64
N ARG A 52 3.08 20.77 -3.16
CA ARG A 52 2.08 21.28 -4.08
C ARG A 52 1.15 22.32 -3.30
N SER A 53 1.19 23.65 -3.59
CA SER A 53 0.54 24.94 -3.13
C SER A 53 -0.91 25.05 -2.54
N MET A 54 -1.71 24.00 -2.46
CA MET A 54 -3.10 24.10 -1.94
C MET A 54 -3.32 23.09 -0.82
N PRO A 55 -3.19 23.42 0.48
CA PRO A 55 -3.23 22.41 1.55
C PRO A 55 -4.45 21.48 1.55
N LEU A 56 -5.54 21.89 0.87
CA LEU A 56 -6.84 21.22 0.78
C LEU A 56 -7.22 20.76 -0.65
N GLY A 57 -6.40 21.06 -1.66
CA GLY A 57 -6.74 20.84 -3.07
C GLY A 57 -6.58 19.39 -3.52
N THR A 58 -7.03 19.07 -4.74
CA THR A 58 -6.70 17.77 -5.34
C THR A 58 -5.19 17.61 -5.41
N VAL A 59 -4.78 16.37 -5.62
CA VAL A 59 -3.42 16.04 -6.01
C VAL A 59 -2.92 17.07 -7.02
N GLU A 60 -3.60 17.34 -8.13
CA GLU A 60 -3.17 18.28 -9.19
C GLU A 60 -3.18 19.76 -8.80
N ASP A 61 -4.17 20.20 -8.03
CA ASP A 61 -4.32 21.62 -7.62
C ASP A 61 -3.30 22.03 -6.60
N GLN A 62 -2.91 21.08 -5.78
CA GLN A 62 -1.75 21.24 -4.98
C GLN A 62 -0.59 21.66 -5.99
N ALA A 63 -0.37 21.15 -7.20
CA ALA A 63 0.98 21.21 -7.83
C ALA A 63 1.54 22.55 -8.24
N LYS A 64 0.70 23.57 -8.18
CA LYS A 64 0.85 24.76 -8.99
C LYS A 64 0.45 25.93 -8.13
N PHE A 65 1.31 26.93 -8.06
CA PHE A 65 0.84 28.23 -7.60
C PHE A 65 -0.39 28.64 -8.41
N LYS A 66 -1.40 29.20 -7.74
CA LYS A 66 -2.60 29.74 -8.40
C LYS A 66 -2.33 31.17 -8.81
N ALA A 67 -3.07 31.65 -9.81
CA ALA A 67 -3.04 33.06 -10.15
C ALA A 67 -3.38 33.90 -8.90
N GLY A 68 -2.54 34.87 -8.60
CA GLY A 68 -2.62 35.70 -7.39
C GLY A 68 -1.67 35.30 -6.26
N ASP A 69 -1.04 34.12 -6.29
CA ASP A 69 -0.04 33.74 -5.29
C ASP A 69 1.17 34.67 -5.34
N GLU A 70 1.74 34.95 -4.17
CA GLU A 70 2.84 35.88 -3.99
C GLU A 70 4.03 35.18 -3.31
N ILE A 71 5.23 35.36 -3.87
CA ILE A 71 6.49 34.96 -3.24
C ILE A 71 7.35 36.18 -3.01
N PHE A 72 7.92 36.26 -1.82
CA PHE A 72 8.92 37.26 -1.48
C PHE A 72 10.30 36.69 -1.85
N VAL A 73 11.08 37.42 -2.64
CA VAL A 73 12.44 37.04 -3.00
C VAL A 73 13.40 38.10 -2.47
N HIS A 74 14.44 37.69 -1.75
CA HIS A 74 15.52 38.59 -1.33
C HIS A 74 16.89 38.08 -1.74
N THR A 75 17.85 38.99 -1.75
CA THR A 75 19.27 38.71 -2.02
C THR A 75 20.11 39.12 -0.83
N ALA A 76 21.31 38.53 -0.71
CA ALA A 76 22.28 38.87 0.34
C ALA A 76 22.80 40.32 0.30
N ASN A 77 22.42 41.12 -0.70
CA ASN A 77 22.75 42.56 -0.80
C ASN A 77 21.55 43.45 -0.38
N ASP A 78 20.64 42.93 0.45
CA ASP A 78 19.45 43.60 0.98
C ASP A 78 18.43 44.06 -0.09
N GLN A 79 18.50 43.54 -1.31
CA GLN A 79 17.44 43.75 -2.30
C GLN A 79 16.33 42.74 -2.07
N HIS A 80 15.08 43.18 -2.14
CA HIS A 80 13.93 42.28 -2.12
C HIS A 80 12.83 42.75 -3.07
N ALA A 81 12.01 41.82 -3.53
CA ALA A 81 10.82 42.10 -4.30
C ALA A 81 9.76 41.01 -4.06
N ILE A 82 8.49 41.41 -4.13
CA ILE A 82 7.37 40.47 -4.13
C ILE A 82 6.99 40.18 -5.58
N TYR A 83 7.05 38.91 -5.97
CA TYR A 83 6.58 38.45 -7.27
C TYR A 83 5.19 37.84 -7.12
N ARG A 84 4.28 38.20 -8.01
CA ARG A 84 2.94 37.63 -8.10
C ARG A 84 2.81 36.75 -9.34
N PHE A 85 2.19 35.59 -9.19
CA PHE A 85 1.92 34.68 -10.30
C PHE A 85 0.63 35.11 -11.02
N ASP A 86 0.69 35.32 -12.34
CA ASP A 86 -0.49 35.71 -13.14
C ASP A 86 -1.24 34.51 -13.75
N GLY A 87 -0.78 33.28 -13.48
CA GLY A 87 -1.28 32.04 -14.07
C GLY A 87 -0.38 31.50 -15.18
N ALA A 88 0.55 32.29 -15.70
CA ALA A 88 1.54 31.88 -16.69
C ALA A 88 2.99 32.22 -16.27
N ALA A 89 3.21 33.39 -15.65
CA ALA A 89 4.53 33.88 -15.28
C ALA A 89 4.52 34.58 -13.92
N TRP A 90 5.71 34.65 -13.31
CA TRP A 90 5.97 35.45 -12.11
C TRP A 90 6.42 36.85 -12.50
N LYS A 91 5.73 37.87 -12.00
CA LYS A 91 6.04 39.28 -12.27
C LYS A 91 6.14 40.06 -10.96
N PRO A 92 7.04 41.04 -10.84
CA PRO A 92 7.08 41.89 -9.66
C PRO A 92 5.74 42.60 -9.47
N LYS A 93 5.21 42.55 -8.24
CA LYS A 93 3.93 43.15 -7.86
C LYS A 93 3.91 44.66 -8.09
N ASP A 94 5.05 45.32 -7.81
CA ASP A 94 5.21 46.76 -7.94
C ASP A 94 5.88 47.18 -9.27
N GLY A 95 6.09 46.23 -10.19
CA GLY A 95 6.74 46.48 -11.48
C GLY A 95 8.27 46.54 -11.45
N GLU A 96 8.89 46.61 -10.27
CA GLU A 96 10.35 46.69 -10.11
C GLU A 96 10.98 45.30 -9.99
N TYR A 97 11.85 44.96 -10.94
CA TYR A 97 12.61 43.70 -10.90
C TYR A 97 13.83 43.81 -9.97
N LEU A 98 14.12 42.73 -9.25
CA LEU A 98 15.47 42.52 -8.69
C LEU A 98 16.50 42.58 -9.82
N LEU A 99 17.68 43.13 -9.54
CA LEU A 99 18.73 43.33 -10.54
C LEU A 99 20.00 42.61 -10.10
N TRP A 100 20.67 41.93 -11.03
CA TRP A 100 22.01 41.40 -10.79
C TRP A 100 23.00 42.53 -10.49
N LYS A 101 23.58 42.54 -9.28
CA LYS A 101 24.65 43.43 -8.81
C LYS A 101 26.03 42.82 -8.97
N ARG A 102 26.14 41.49 -8.94
CA ARG A 102 27.40 40.73 -9.06
C ARG A 102 27.28 39.67 -10.16
N ASN A 103 28.41 39.07 -10.51
CA ASN A 103 28.45 37.95 -11.47
C ASN A 103 27.94 36.64 -10.85
N GLU A 104 27.86 36.58 -9.52
CA GLU A 104 27.36 35.45 -8.75
C GLU A 104 26.65 35.97 -7.49
N GLU A 105 25.43 35.48 -7.21
CA GLU A 105 24.60 35.90 -6.06
C GLU A 105 23.75 34.75 -5.50
N ASP A 106 23.38 34.91 -4.22
CA ASP A 106 22.45 34.04 -3.50
C ASP A 106 21.04 34.66 -3.48
N PHE A 107 20.03 33.80 -3.56
CA PHE A 107 18.63 34.20 -3.53
C PHE A 107 17.82 33.28 -2.61
N ASP A 108 17.02 33.90 -1.76
CA ASP A 108 16.04 33.19 -0.94
C ASP A 108 14.63 33.62 -1.34
N ALA A 109 13.74 32.65 -1.46
CA ALA A 109 12.33 32.84 -1.77
C ALA A 109 11.45 32.28 -0.65
N TYR A 110 10.44 33.05 -0.26
CA TYR A 110 9.51 32.73 0.82
C TYR A 110 8.07 32.80 0.34
N TYR A 111 7.30 31.79 0.72
CA TYR A 111 5.85 31.75 0.64
C TYR A 111 5.33 31.48 2.06
N THR A 112 4.41 32.23 2.62
CA THR A 112 3.80 33.44 2.06
C THR A 112 4.77 34.62 2.02
N ALA A 113 4.46 35.64 1.23
CA ALA A 113 5.29 36.84 1.11
C ALA A 113 5.44 37.59 2.45
N GLU A 114 4.40 37.57 3.30
CA GLU A 114 4.44 38.19 4.63
C GLU A 114 5.50 37.57 5.55
N TYR A 115 5.69 36.26 5.47
CA TYR A 115 6.74 35.60 6.24
C TYR A 115 8.13 36.06 5.79
N GLY A 116 8.35 36.20 4.48
CA GLY A 116 9.62 36.70 3.93
C GLY A 116 9.94 38.13 4.37
N LEU A 117 8.91 38.99 4.41
CA LEU A 117 9.06 40.38 4.86
C LEU A 117 9.53 40.45 6.32
N GLU A 118 8.87 39.71 7.22
CA GLU A 118 9.23 39.64 8.64
C GLU A 118 10.64 39.06 8.86
N VAL A 119 11.06 38.10 8.03
CA VAL A 119 12.43 37.55 8.07
C VAL A 119 13.47 38.64 7.77
N VAL A 120 13.25 39.45 6.73
CA VAL A 120 14.17 40.54 6.36
C VAL A 120 14.12 41.69 7.37
N ASP A 121 12.96 42.01 7.92
CA ASP A 121 12.79 43.02 8.96
C ASP A 121 13.28 42.55 10.35
N MET A 122 13.79 41.31 10.44
CA MET A 122 14.20 40.65 11.70
C MET A 122 13.11 40.68 12.78
N ALA A 123 11.85 40.63 12.35
CA ALA A 123 10.67 40.75 13.18
C ALA A 123 10.01 39.38 13.45
N PRO A 124 9.32 39.22 14.60
CA PRO A 124 8.75 37.93 14.96
C PRO A 124 7.48 37.62 14.16
N TYR A 125 7.57 36.63 13.27
CA TYR A 125 6.40 36.16 12.51
C TYR A 125 5.34 35.49 13.41
N VAL A 126 4.13 36.04 13.39
CA VAL A 126 2.95 35.45 14.06
C VAL A 126 2.34 34.38 13.16
N PHE A 127 2.58 33.11 13.51
CA PHE A 127 2.04 31.98 12.74
C PHE A 127 0.50 31.94 12.80
N PRO A 128 -0.22 31.82 11.67
CA PRO A 128 -1.68 31.82 11.66
C PRO A 128 -2.29 30.61 12.37
N THR A 129 -3.02 30.86 13.47
CA THR A 129 -3.72 29.82 14.24
C THR A 129 -5.19 29.69 13.89
N ASP A 130 -5.83 30.75 13.42
CA ASP A 130 -7.15 30.67 12.79
C ASP A 130 -6.99 30.26 11.33
N GLN A 131 -7.37 29.01 11.03
CA GLN A 131 -7.26 28.38 9.71
C GLN A 131 -8.64 27.96 9.17
N SER A 132 -9.72 28.57 9.69
CA SER A 132 -11.12 28.19 9.46
C SER A 132 -11.65 28.33 8.03
N SER A 133 -10.86 28.83 7.08
CA SER A 133 -11.27 29.02 5.68
C SER A 133 -10.09 28.80 4.75
N ILE A 134 -10.38 28.58 3.46
CA ILE A 134 -9.37 28.32 2.41
C ILE A 134 -8.29 29.42 2.40
N ASP A 135 -8.67 30.70 2.49
CA ASP A 135 -7.71 31.80 2.48
C ASP A 135 -6.88 31.86 3.77
N LYS A 136 -7.49 31.53 4.91
CA LYS A 136 -6.82 31.54 6.21
C LYS A 136 -5.79 30.40 6.34
N ILE A 137 -6.16 29.17 5.94
CA ILE A 137 -5.23 28.03 5.98
C ILE A 137 -4.10 28.17 4.96
N ALA A 138 -4.35 28.79 3.80
CA ALA A 138 -3.31 29.07 2.82
C ALA A 138 -2.20 29.98 3.38
N LYS A 139 -2.54 30.90 4.30
CA LYS A 139 -1.55 31.76 4.97
C LYS A 139 -0.65 31.02 5.96
N ALA A 140 -1.11 29.88 6.47
CA ALA A 140 -0.30 29.02 7.32
C ALA A 140 0.67 28.14 6.50
N ASP A 141 0.59 28.19 5.17
CA ASP A 141 1.26 27.23 4.30
C ASP A 141 2.70 27.60 3.93
N LEU A 142 3.61 27.60 4.93
CA LEU A 142 4.96 28.11 4.75
C LEU A 142 5.83 27.25 3.81
N MET A 143 6.48 27.89 2.84
CA MET A 143 7.46 27.28 1.94
C MET A 143 8.68 28.17 1.72
N ILE A 144 9.84 27.55 1.57
CA ILE A 144 11.12 28.25 1.37
C ILE A 144 11.90 27.61 0.22
N GLY A 145 12.39 28.42 -0.70
CA GLY A 145 13.32 28.04 -1.76
C GLY A 145 14.62 28.81 -1.62
N VAL A 146 15.76 28.14 -1.79
CA VAL A 146 17.09 28.75 -1.65
C VAL A 146 17.89 28.41 -2.90
N LEU A 147 18.52 29.41 -3.49
CA LEU A 147 19.45 29.28 -4.61
C LEU A 147 20.78 29.93 -4.22
N ASN A 148 21.82 29.12 -4.11
CA ASN A 148 23.16 29.58 -3.75
C ASN A 148 24.04 29.71 -4.99
N SER A 149 24.95 30.68 -5.00
CA SER A 149 26.00 30.88 -6.00
C SER A 149 25.48 30.85 -7.43
N GLN A 150 24.38 31.56 -7.70
CA GLN A 150 23.81 31.59 -9.05
C GLN A 150 24.62 32.53 -9.93
N ALA A 151 25.16 32.01 -11.03
CA ALA A 151 25.85 32.82 -12.02
C ALA A 151 24.85 33.73 -12.75
N LYS A 152 25.27 34.97 -13.01
CA LYS A 152 24.47 35.96 -13.73
C LYS A 152 24.02 35.41 -15.08
N THR A 153 22.71 35.40 -15.30
CA THR A 153 22.08 34.84 -16.51
C THR A 153 20.91 35.70 -16.99
N LYS A 154 20.55 35.52 -18.27
CA LYS A 154 19.32 36.06 -18.89
C LYS A 154 18.13 35.10 -18.77
N ASP A 155 18.41 33.85 -18.41
CA ASP A 155 17.39 32.82 -18.17
C ASP A 155 16.73 33.01 -16.79
N ALA A 156 15.55 32.44 -16.62
CA ALA A 156 14.85 32.51 -15.33
C ALA A 156 15.48 31.56 -14.29
N LEU A 157 15.74 32.09 -13.09
CA LEU A 157 16.11 31.29 -11.93
C LEU A 157 14.91 30.48 -11.45
N HIS A 158 15.08 29.16 -11.29
CA HIS A 158 14.00 28.28 -10.85
C HIS A 158 14.12 27.96 -9.37
N PHE A 159 13.24 28.53 -8.54
CA PHE A 159 13.15 28.16 -7.13
C PHE A 159 12.43 26.83 -6.95
N THR A 160 13.03 25.96 -6.15
CA THR A 160 12.42 24.72 -5.70
C THR A 160 11.97 24.87 -4.23
N MET A 161 10.71 25.27 -4.03
CA MET A 161 10.13 25.66 -2.75
C MET A 161 9.80 24.44 -1.88
N LYS A 162 10.35 24.32 -0.68
CA LYS A 162 10.06 23.22 0.26
C LYS A 162 9.05 23.64 1.31
N ARG A 163 8.11 22.76 1.69
CA ARG A 163 7.14 23.01 2.77
C ARG A 163 7.81 22.93 4.15
N TRP A 164 7.51 23.88 5.03
CA TRP A 164 8.04 23.97 6.41
C TRP A 164 6.96 23.75 7.49
N THR A 165 5.80 23.24 7.09
CA THR A 165 4.69 22.85 7.96
C THR A 165 4.33 21.39 7.80
N ALA A 166 3.74 20.81 8.84
CA ALA A 166 3.05 19.53 8.79
C ALA A 166 1.54 19.76 8.69
N ARG A 167 0.83 18.90 7.96
CA ARG A 167 -0.63 18.94 7.84
C ARG A 167 -1.24 17.87 8.73
N LEU A 168 -2.13 18.26 9.63
CA LEU A 168 -2.88 17.34 10.47
C LEU A 168 -4.33 17.35 10.03
N ILE A 169 -4.91 16.16 9.86
CA ILE A 169 -6.28 15.95 9.48
C ILE A 169 -6.91 15.05 10.54
N VAL A 170 -8.03 15.47 11.10
CA VAL A 170 -8.89 14.62 11.92
C VAL A 170 -10.12 14.27 11.09
N LYS A 171 -10.42 12.99 10.93
CA LYS A 171 -11.62 12.49 10.27
C LYS A 171 -12.54 11.86 11.31
N ILE A 172 -13.79 12.32 11.39
CA ILE A 172 -14.81 11.68 12.23
C ILE A 172 -15.22 10.37 11.57
N ALA A 173 -14.75 9.25 12.12
CA ALA A 173 -14.99 7.91 11.61
C ALA A 173 -16.40 7.40 11.98
N GLY A 174 -16.93 7.85 13.11
CA GLY A 174 -18.26 7.48 13.57
C GLY A 174 -18.53 7.89 15.01
N PHE A 175 -19.74 7.62 15.45
CA PHE A 175 -20.20 7.75 16.83
C PHE A 175 -20.59 6.36 17.34
N ASN A 176 -20.23 6.05 18.58
CA ASN A 176 -20.67 4.81 19.20
C ASN A 176 -22.19 4.80 19.43
N SER A 177 -22.74 3.60 19.67
CA SER A 177 -24.18 3.35 19.71
C SER A 177 -24.95 4.10 20.80
N GLU A 178 -24.26 4.67 21.79
CA GLU A 178 -24.84 5.54 22.80
C GLU A 178 -25.31 6.92 22.28
N PHE A 179 -24.82 7.35 21.12
CA PHE A 179 -25.22 8.62 20.52
C PHE A 179 -26.38 8.43 19.54
N PRO A 180 -27.28 9.43 19.40
CA PRO A 180 -28.32 9.38 18.38
C PRO A 180 -27.70 9.43 16.98
N ALA A 181 -28.42 8.90 15.99
CA ALA A 181 -27.93 8.80 14.62
C ALA A 181 -27.59 10.14 13.95
N ASP A 182 -28.13 11.25 14.47
CA ASP A 182 -27.88 12.62 14.02
C ASP A 182 -26.87 13.38 14.87
N ALA A 183 -26.11 12.68 15.74
CA ALA A 183 -25.06 13.27 16.55
C ALA A 183 -23.97 13.95 15.69
N LYS A 184 -23.44 15.05 16.23
CA LYS A 184 -22.44 15.89 15.58
C LYS A 184 -21.40 16.34 16.57
N VAL A 185 -20.17 16.50 16.09
CA VAL A 185 -19.11 17.20 16.80
C VAL A 185 -19.19 18.70 16.50
N GLU A 186 -18.98 19.51 17.52
CA GLU A 186 -18.91 20.96 17.47
C GLU A 186 -17.59 21.43 18.11
N ASN A 187 -17.24 22.71 17.93
CA ASN A 187 -16.10 23.34 18.61
C ASN A 187 -14.78 22.53 18.53
N VAL A 188 -14.47 22.03 17.32
CA VAL A 188 -13.24 21.26 17.10
C VAL A 188 -12.03 22.20 17.12
N GLU A 189 -11.07 21.93 18.00
CA GLU A 189 -9.83 22.69 18.13
C GLU A 189 -8.63 21.75 18.18
N PHE A 190 -7.52 22.18 17.57
CA PHE A 190 -6.24 21.50 17.75
C PHE A 190 -5.39 22.27 18.73
N HIS A 191 -4.64 21.56 19.56
CA HIS A 191 -3.73 22.17 20.53
C HIS A 191 -2.35 21.54 20.48
N ASN A 192 -1.31 22.37 20.63
CA ASN A 192 0.06 21.90 20.73
C ASN A 192 0.90 22.79 21.65
N LYS A 193 2.13 22.34 21.92
CA LYS A 193 3.17 23.08 22.65
C LYS A 193 4.51 22.89 21.95
N SER A 194 5.44 23.83 22.06
CA SER A 194 6.80 23.63 21.54
C SER A 194 7.69 22.75 22.44
N ASN A 195 7.34 22.62 23.72
CA ASN A 195 7.93 21.71 24.70
C ASN A 195 7.00 21.58 25.93
N ALA A 196 7.34 20.72 26.90
CA ALA A 196 6.51 20.45 28.08
C ALA A 196 6.14 21.70 28.89
N SER A 197 7.03 22.70 28.91
CA SER A 197 6.90 23.93 29.71
C SER A 197 6.35 25.12 28.90
N ALA A 198 6.15 24.96 27.59
CA ALA A 198 5.70 26.04 26.72
C ALA A 198 4.18 26.29 26.87
N PRO A 199 3.72 27.55 26.65
CA PRO A 199 2.29 27.83 26.58
C PRO A 199 1.63 27.04 25.46
N GLN A 200 0.38 26.62 25.68
CA GLN A 200 -0.42 25.94 24.69
C GLN A 200 -0.82 26.92 23.57
N VAL A 201 -0.70 26.47 22.32
CA VAL A 201 -1.24 27.16 21.15
C VAL A 201 -2.50 26.42 20.71
N THR A 202 -3.58 27.16 20.47
CA THR A 202 -4.87 26.64 19.99
C THR A 202 -5.09 27.05 18.55
N TYR A 203 -5.52 26.11 17.71
CA TYR A 203 -5.78 26.28 16.29
C TYR A 203 -7.25 26.02 15.98
N THR A 204 -7.84 26.92 15.19
CA THR A 204 -9.17 26.73 14.61
C THR A 204 -9.01 26.05 13.24
N PRO A 205 -9.47 24.80 13.07
CA PRO A 205 -9.26 24.04 11.85
C PRO A 205 -10.14 24.52 10.70
N TYR A 206 -9.70 24.25 9.47
CA TYR A 206 -10.58 24.21 8.32
C TYR A 206 -11.46 22.97 8.41
N ALA A 207 -12.78 23.13 8.30
CA ALA A 207 -13.75 22.05 8.41
C ALA A 207 -14.39 21.72 7.05
N GLU A 208 -14.46 20.43 6.72
CA GLU A 208 -15.31 19.92 5.64
C GLU A 208 -16.35 18.99 6.24
N GLY A 209 -17.63 19.37 6.14
CA GLY A 209 -18.74 18.69 6.83
C GLY A 209 -19.31 19.54 7.97
N ARG A 210 -20.36 19.04 8.62
CA ARG A 210 -21.05 19.74 9.72
C ARG A 210 -20.95 19.00 11.06
N GLY A 211 -19.91 18.17 11.22
CA GLY A 211 -19.63 17.43 12.43
C GLY A 211 -20.20 16.01 12.46
N GLU A 212 -20.93 15.59 11.43
CA GLU A 212 -21.35 14.21 11.22
C GLU A 212 -20.19 13.28 10.83
N THR A 213 -20.45 11.97 10.87
CA THR A 213 -19.56 10.94 10.33
C THR A 213 -19.09 11.29 8.91
N GLY A 214 -17.78 11.24 8.68
CA GLY A 214 -17.14 11.63 7.43
C GLY A 214 -16.59 13.05 7.42
N SER A 215 -17.00 13.92 8.37
CA SER A 215 -16.46 15.28 8.48
C SER A 215 -14.95 15.26 8.75
N THR A 216 -14.22 16.21 8.17
CA THR A 216 -12.77 16.38 8.35
C THR A 216 -12.43 17.75 8.91
N TYR A 217 -11.37 17.81 9.70
CA TYR A 217 -10.84 19.01 10.33
C TYR A 217 -9.34 19.08 10.11
N THR A 218 -8.88 20.12 9.44
CA THR A 218 -7.50 20.23 8.95
C THR A 218 -6.79 21.45 9.52
N VAL A 219 -5.56 21.26 10.00
CA VAL A 219 -4.65 22.35 10.42
C VAL A 219 -3.25 22.13 9.86
N LEU A 220 -2.54 23.23 9.63
CA LEU A 220 -1.11 23.28 9.39
C LEU A 220 -0.40 23.71 10.67
N VAL A 221 0.58 22.92 11.10
CA VAL A 221 1.39 23.20 12.29
C VAL A 221 2.86 23.34 11.91
N ARG A 222 3.61 24.11 12.71
CA ARG A 222 5.07 24.24 12.53
C ARG A 222 5.77 22.93 12.87
N GLY A 223 6.93 22.68 12.25
CA GLY A 223 7.73 21.46 12.49
C GLY A 223 8.20 21.28 13.94
N ASN A 224 8.12 22.29 14.80
CA ASN A 224 8.42 22.20 16.23
C ASN A 224 7.20 21.96 17.13
N ALA A 225 6.02 21.70 16.56
CA ALA A 225 4.80 21.41 17.32
C ALA A 225 4.85 20.01 17.95
N ALA A 226 4.89 19.97 19.29
CA ALA A 226 4.88 18.76 20.11
C ALA A 226 3.64 18.73 21.02
N TYR A 227 3.42 17.64 21.77
CA TYR A 227 2.30 17.48 22.71
C TYR A 227 0.94 17.80 22.08
N ASN A 228 0.69 17.22 20.91
CA ASN A 228 -0.44 17.52 20.05
C ASN A 228 -1.69 16.81 20.53
N THR A 229 -2.78 17.56 20.65
CA THR A 229 -4.10 17.08 21.05
C THR A 229 -5.17 17.69 20.16
N VAL A 230 -6.34 17.04 20.12
CA VAL A 230 -7.55 17.59 19.52
C VAL A 230 -8.66 17.58 20.55
N SER A 231 -9.40 18.67 20.65
CA SER A 231 -10.61 18.75 21.44
C SER A 231 -11.82 18.98 20.54
N LEU A 232 -12.98 18.49 20.98
CA LEU A 232 -14.28 18.71 20.34
C LEU A 232 -15.41 18.55 21.35
N GLU A 233 -16.59 19.04 21.01
CA GLU A 233 -17.80 18.94 21.83
C GLU A 233 -18.87 18.09 21.16
N VAL A 234 -19.60 17.29 21.94
CA VAL A 234 -20.79 16.56 21.48
C VAL A 234 -21.88 16.69 22.52
N GLY A 235 -23.04 17.21 22.13
CA GLY A 235 -24.16 17.44 23.06
C GLY A 235 -23.79 18.33 24.25
N GLY A 236 -22.91 19.33 24.03
CA GLY A 236 -22.44 20.25 25.06
C GLY A 236 -21.37 19.70 26.01
N LYS A 237 -20.83 18.49 25.75
CA LYS A 237 -19.73 17.91 26.52
C LYS A 237 -18.43 17.96 25.72
N ALA A 238 -17.42 18.62 26.27
CA ALA A 238 -16.07 18.65 25.72
C ALA A 238 -15.33 17.32 25.95
N MET A 239 -14.61 16.88 24.93
CA MET A 239 -13.76 15.71 24.94
C MET A 239 -12.42 16.05 24.30
N THR A 240 -11.36 15.33 24.68
CA THR A 240 -10.00 15.56 24.16
C THR A 240 -9.31 14.24 23.87
N ALA A 241 -8.61 14.17 22.73
CA ALA A 241 -7.78 13.05 22.33
C ALA A 241 -6.33 13.50 22.25
N LYS A 242 -5.40 12.65 22.68
CA LYS A 242 -3.99 12.83 22.38
C LYS A 242 -3.70 12.33 20.96
N LEU A 243 -2.99 13.12 20.17
CA LEU A 243 -2.59 12.76 18.81
C LEU A 243 -1.15 12.24 18.79
N GLN A 244 -0.18 13.09 19.17
CA GLN A 244 1.24 12.73 19.18
C GLN A 244 2.04 13.63 20.13
N ASP A 245 2.88 13.04 20.97
CA ASP A 245 3.68 13.78 21.95
C ASP A 245 4.94 14.43 21.34
N ILE A 246 5.46 13.88 20.24
CA ILE A 246 6.66 14.36 19.55
C ILE A 246 6.33 15.32 18.40
N THR A 247 7.37 15.92 17.82
CA THR A 247 7.28 16.81 16.66
C THR A 247 6.92 16.07 15.37
N TYR A 248 6.24 16.75 14.46
CA TYR A 248 5.92 16.26 13.12
C TYR A 248 6.99 16.61 12.09
N ASP A 249 7.16 15.74 11.09
CA ASP A 249 8.04 16.01 9.96
C ASP A 249 7.41 17.06 9.03
N SER A 250 8.19 18.08 8.67
CA SER A 250 7.76 19.10 7.71
C SER A 250 7.51 18.49 6.33
N GLY A 251 6.46 18.93 5.66
CA GLY A 251 6.05 18.41 4.36
C GLY A 251 5.29 17.07 4.40
N LYS A 252 4.95 16.56 5.60
CA LYS A 252 4.14 15.35 5.78
C LYS A 252 2.70 15.69 6.19
N SER A 253 1.79 14.76 5.89
CA SER A 253 0.37 14.83 6.22
C SER A 253 -0.01 13.66 7.12
N TYR A 254 -0.64 13.94 8.25
CA TYR A 254 -1.05 12.96 9.25
C TYR A 254 -2.58 12.97 9.34
N THR A 255 -3.22 11.84 9.08
CA THR A 255 -4.68 11.71 9.15
C THR A 255 -5.07 10.78 10.28
N TYR A 256 -5.76 11.33 11.28
CA TYR A 256 -6.26 10.62 12.45
C TYR A 256 -7.75 10.30 12.26
N ARG A 257 -8.11 9.02 12.29
CA ARG A 257 -9.51 8.61 12.35
C ARG A 257 -9.99 8.64 13.79
N LEU A 258 -11.01 9.44 14.09
CA LEU A 258 -11.59 9.53 15.45
C LEU A 258 -12.97 8.90 15.52
N THR A 259 -13.17 8.01 16.48
CA THR A 259 -14.49 7.52 16.88
C THR A 259 -14.91 8.22 18.18
N VAL A 260 -16.13 8.74 18.20
CA VAL A 260 -16.68 9.48 19.33
C VAL A 260 -17.40 8.51 20.28
N GLY A 261 -16.87 8.36 21.49
CA GLY A 261 -17.49 7.57 22.57
C GLY A 261 -18.04 8.44 23.71
N LYS A 262 -18.75 7.80 24.65
CA LYS A 262 -19.48 8.45 25.75
C LYS A 262 -18.64 9.40 26.61
N GLU A 263 -17.37 9.06 26.83
CA GLU A 263 -16.47 9.78 27.75
C GLU A 263 -15.09 10.09 27.18
N LYS A 264 -14.75 9.53 26.03
CA LYS A 264 -13.43 9.69 25.41
C LYS A 264 -13.54 9.69 23.89
N LEU A 265 -12.56 10.30 23.25
CA LEU A 265 -12.31 10.15 21.82
C LEU A 265 -11.36 8.98 21.62
N GLU A 266 -11.72 8.06 20.74
CA GLU A 266 -10.87 6.95 20.36
C GLU A 266 -10.15 7.29 19.06
N VAL A 267 -8.83 7.40 19.14
CA VAL A 267 -7.98 7.58 17.96
C VAL A 267 -7.74 6.20 17.36
N GLY A 268 -8.32 5.95 16.19
CA GLY A 268 -8.11 4.76 15.38
C GLY A 268 -6.87 4.87 14.49
N GLU A 269 -6.98 4.34 13.26
CA GLU A 269 -5.90 4.37 12.26
C GLU A 269 -5.35 5.80 12.06
N VAL A 270 -4.02 5.91 12.12
CA VAL A 270 -3.29 7.14 11.79
C VAL A 270 -2.50 6.90 10.52
N THR A 271 -2.93 7.49 9.41
CA THR A 271 -2.19 7.40 8.15
C THR A 271 -1.25 8.57 7.99
N VAL A 272 0.00 8.28 7.62
CA VAL A 272 0.98 9.32 7.31
C VAL A 272 1.38 9.21 5.86
N ALA A 273 1.25 10.32 5.15
CA ALA A 273 1.51 10.43 3.74
C ALA A 273 2.39 11.65 3.48
N ASP A 274 2.90 11.75 2.26
CA ASP A 274 3.18 13.07 1.72
C ASP A 274 1.87 13.90 1.63
N TRP A 275 1.95 15.20 1.37
CA TRP A 275 0.74 16.02 1.25
C TRP A 275 -0.21 15.61 0.12
N THR A 276 0.20 14.76 -0.83
CA THR A 276 -0.71 14.34 -1.91
C THR A 276 -1.65 13.23 -1.53
N GLY A 277 -1.42 12.54 -0.41
CA GLY A 277 -2.21 11.37 -0.05
C GLY A 277 -2.11 10.22 -1.06
N ARG A 278 -1.09 10.21 -1.94
CA ARG A 278 -0.91 9.16 -2.96
C ARG A 278 -0.23 7.90 -2.43
N GLU A 279 0.63 8.02 -1.44
CA GLU A 279 1.32 6.89 -0.82
C GLU A 279 1.29 7.04 0.71
N VAL A 280 0.72 6.04 1.40
CA VAL A 280 0.96 5.85 2.83
C VAL A 280 2.45 5.54 2.98
N ILE A 281 3.17 6.34 3.77
CA ILE A 281 4.58 6.10 4.06
C ILE A 281 4.65 4.84 4.92
N PRO A 282 5.34 3.77 4.45
CA PRO A 282 5.56 2.59 5.27
C PRO A 282 6.32 2.99 6.55
N GLY A 283 5.75 2.72 7.73
CA GLY A 283 6.33 3.06 9.03
C GLY A 283 6.02 4.46 9.58
N GLY A 284 5.08 5.21 8.98
CA GLY A 284 4.72 6.56 9.43
C GLY A 284 3.61 6.63 10.50
N GLU A 285 2.97 5.53 10.87
CA GLU A 285 1.83 5.55 11.81
C GLU A 285 2.23 6.03 13.21
N ALA A 286 1.41 6.87 13.85
CA ALA A 286 1.58 7.22 15.25
C ALA A 286 1.57 5.94 16.10
N ASN A 287 2.57 5.79 16.98
CA ASN A 287 2.87 4.59 17.78
C ASN A 287 1.61 3.79 18.19
N LEU A 288 1.28 2.77 17.40
CA LEU A 288 0.51 1.63 17.89
C LEU A 288 1.25 1.11 19.12
N SER A 289 0.54 0.85 20.22
CA SER A 289 1.14 0.18 21.38
C SER A 289 1.72 -1.15 20.91
N LYS A 290 3.05 -1.25 20.94
CA LYS A 290 3.76 -2.47 20.59
C LYS A 290 3.64 -3.44 21.75
N TRP A 291 3.32 -4.69 21.44
CA TRP A 291 3.45 -5.75 22.40
C TRP A 291 4.88 -5.82 22.93
N ASP A 292 5.04 -6.07 24.23
CA ASP A 292 6.34 -6.11 24.92
C ASP A 292 7.04 -7.48 24.83
N GLY A 293 6.41 -8.44 24.15
CA GLY A 293 6.89 -9.81 24.01
C GLY A 293 6.52 -10.75 25.15
N VAL A 294 5.79 -10.29 26.17
CA VAL A 294 5.48 -11.09 27.37
C VAL A 294 4.04 -10.95 27.88
N THR A 295 3.43 -9.77 27.78
CA THR A 295 2.13 -9.48 28.41
C THR A 295 0.99 -10.19 27.69
N THR A 296 0.03 -10.71 28.45
CA THR A 296 -1.21 -11.28 27.90
C THR A 296 -2.42 -10.67 28.58
N SER A 297 -3.48 -10.44 27.80
CA SER A 297 -4.69 -9.76 28.26
C SER A 297 -5.90 -10.65 27.97
N ALA A 298 -6.68 -10.98 29.00
CA ALA A 298 -7.81 -11.90 28.84
C ALA A 298 -8.96 -11.24 28.06
N VAL A 299 -9.56 -12.00 27.14
CA VAL A 299 -10.71 -11.55 26.34
C VAL A 299 -11.96 -12.29 26.80
N THR A 300 -13.01 -11.54 27.10
CA THR A 300 -14.32 -12.13 27.36
C THR A 300 -15.04 -12.33 26.02
N PRO A 301 -15.59 -13.51 25.72
CA PRO A 301 -16.38 -13.69 24.52
C PRO A 301 -17.68 -12.87 24.59
N GLU A 302 -18.27 -12.63 23.42
CA GLU A 302 -19.62 -12.10 23.30
C GLU A 302 -20.67 -13.04 23.92
N ALA A 303 -21.93 -12.61 23.95
CA ALA A 303 -23.04 -13.36 24.56
C ALA A 303 -23.24 -14.79 24.01
N ASP A 304 -22.73 -15.10 22.81
CA ASP A 304 -22.76 -16.43 22.21
C ASP A 304 -21.71 -17.41 22.80
N GLY A 305 -20.77 -16.90 23.59
CA GLY A 305 -19.67 -17.66 24.20
C GLY A 305 -18.62 -18.15 23.19
N LYS A 306 -18.69 -17.74 21.93
CA LYS A 306 -17.84 -18.24 20.83
C LYS A 306 -17.24 -17.14 19.97
N THR A 307 -17.69 -15.90 20.10
CA THR A 307 -17.15 -14.75 19.36
C THR A 307 -16.22 -13.95 20.25
N TYR A 308 -14.99 -13.72 19.77
CA TYR A 308 -13.95 -12.95 20.46
C TYR A 308 -13.55 -11.75 19.60
N ASN A 309 -13.69 -10.55 20.16
CA ASN A 309 -13.25 -9.30 19.52
C ASN A 309 -11.88 -8.93 20.08
N ILE A 310 -10.88 -8.89 19.21
CA ILE A 310 -9.47 -8.65 19.54
C ILE A 310 -9.09 -7.24 19.09
N LYS A 311 -8.55 -6.43 19.99
CA LYS A 311 -8.14 -5.04 19.70
C LYS A 311 -6.67 -4.77 19.93
N ASP A 312 -5.94 -5.69 20.57
CA ASP A 312 -4.53 -5.55 20.83
C ASP A 312 -3.80 -6.91 20.73
N ALA A 313 -2.46 -6.84 20.64
CA ALA A 313 -1.64 -8.02 20.46
C ALA A 313 -1.61 -8.91 21.72
N GLU A 314 -1.77 -8.34 22.92
CA GLU A 314 -1.79 -9.09 24.18
C GLU A 314 -3.02 -10.00 24.28
N GLU A 315 -4.17 -9.50 23.83
CA GLU A 315 -5.43 -10.23 23.68
C GLU A 315 -5.29 -11.38 22.67
N TRP A 316 -4.58 -11.16 21.56
CA TRP A 316 -4.27 -12.22 20.59
C TRP A 316 -3.39 -13.31 21.20
N VAL A 317 -2.32 -12.93 21.90
CA VAL A 317 -1.40 -13.89 22.53
C VAL A 317 -2.15 -14.74 23.56
N TRP A 318 -2.99 -14.11 24.37
CA TRP A 318 -3.85 -14.82 25.32
C TRP A 318 -4.74 -15.85 24.61
N LEU A 319 -5.40 -15.47 23.51
CA LEU A 319 -6.24 -16.38 22.73
C LEU A 319 -5.44 -17.57 22.17
N CYS A 320 -4.23 -17.32 21.67
CA CYS A 320 -3.32 -18.37 21.22
C CYS A 320 -2.99 -19.36 22.34
N GLU A 321 -2.74 -18.89 23.57
CA GLU A 321 -2.53 -19.76 24.74
C GLU A 321 -3.77 -20.60 25.04
N GLN A 322 -4.96 -19.99 25.07
CA GLN A 322 -6.21 -20.71 25.39
C GLN A 322 -6.56 -21.77 24.35
N VAL A 323 -6.39 -21.44 23.06
CA VAL A 323 -6.61 -22.39 21.95
C VAL A 323 -5.55 -23.49 21.98
N GLY A 324 -4.28 -23.13 22.17
CA GLY A 324 -3.17 -24.08 22.24
C GLY A 324 -3.30 -25.09 23.39
N ASN A 325 -3.91 -24.68 24.51
CA ASN A 325 -4.18 -25.53 25.66
C ASN A 325 -5.50 -26.31 25.56
N ASN A 326 -6.26 -26.17 24.47
CA ASN A 326 -7.62 -26.70 24.31
C ASN A 326 -8.62 -26.19 25.37
N THR A 327 -8.34 -25.04 26.00
CA THR A 327 -9.28 -24.38 26.92
C THR A 327 -10.42 -23.72 26.16
N ILE A 328 -10.10 -23.07 25.03
CA ILE A 328 -11.10 -22.58 24.07
C ILE A 328 -11.14 -23.55 22.88
N PRO A 329 -12.29 -24.19 22.60
CA PRO A 329 -12.41 -25.04 21.42
C PRO A 329 -12.41 -24.19 20.14
N THR A 330 -11.77 -24.69 19.09
CA THR A 330 -11.70 -23.96 17.81
C THR A 330 -12.91 -24.17 16.92
N LYS A 331 -13.79 -25.12 17.23
CA LYS A 331 -14.99 -25.43 16.45
C LYS A 331 -16.02 -24.29 16.60
N ASP A 332 -16.41 -23.71 15.48
CA ASP A 332 -17.34 -22.57 15.38
C ASP A 332 -16.82 -21.30 16.10
N LEU A 333 -15.53 -21.25 16.45
CA LEU A 333 -14.89 -20.09 17.07
C LEU A 333 -14.88 -18.93 16.08
N THR A 334 -15.41 -17.78 16.46
CA THR A 334 -15.34 -16.57 15.63
C THR A 334 -14.38 -15.59 16.30
N VAL A 335 -13.38 -15.14 15.55
CA VAL A 335 -12.41 -14.14 15.99
C VAL A 335 -12.51 -12.94 15.07
N ASN A 336 -12.79 -11.76 15.61
CA ASN A 336 -12.82 -10.53 14.86
C ASN A 336 -11.67 -9.63 15.31
N LEU A 337 -10.87 -9.14 14.38
CA LEU A 337 -10.00 -8.02 14.68
C LEU A 337 -10.82 -6.74 14.65
N THR A 338 -10.61 -5.88 15.64
CA THR A 338 -11.26 -4.56 15.77
C THR A 338 -10.26 -3.41 15.73
N ALA A 339 -8.97 -3.75 15.66
CA ALA A 339 -7.86 -2.84 15.45
C ALA A 339 -6.68 -3.60 14.84
N ASP A 340 -5.68 -2.86 14.38
CA ASP A 340 -4.40 -3.41 13.96
C ASP A 340 -3.62 -3.96 15.17
N LEU A 341 -2.94 -5.09 14.99
CA LEU A 341 -2.17 -5.72 16.07
C LEU A 341 -0.68 -5.55 15.79
N ASN A 342 0.07 -4.92 16.70
CA ASN A 342 1.52 -4.73 16.55
C ASN A 342 2.30 -5.61 17.55
N PHE A 343 3.01 -6.61 17.04
CA PHE A 343 3.79 -7.57 17.83
C PHE A 343 5.20 -7.08 18.20
N GLY A 344 5.58 -5.86 17.81
CA GLY A 344 6.84 -5.24 18.20
C GLY A 344 8.10 -5.97 17.72
N GLY A 345 7.99 -6.92 16.78
CA GLY A 345 9.10 -7.76 16.34
C GLY A 345 9.52 -8.80 17.38
N HIS A 346 8.68 -9.06 18.39
CA HIS A 346 8.91 -10.10 19.39
C HIS A 346 8.54 -11.48 18.83
N GLU A 347 9.26 -12.50 19.28
CA GLU A 347 9.03 -13.88 18.84
C GLU A 347 7.65 -14.36 19.26
N MET A 348 6.93 -14.90 18.28
CA MET A 348 5.60 -15.45 18.42
C MET A 348 5.58 -16.93 18.02
N TYR A 349 4.49 -17.59 18.40
CA TYR A 349 4.10 -18.89 17.89
C TYR A 349 2.73 -18.79 17.19
N PRO A 350 2.41 -19.73 16.29
CA PRO A 350 1.16 -19.67 15.53
C PRO A 350 -0.06 -19.92 16.41
N LEU A 351 -1.21 -19.34 16.01
CA LEU A 351 -2.49 -19.84 16.49
C LEU A 351 -2.66 -21.30 16.07
N GLY A 352 -2.93 -22.19 17.03
CA GLY A 352 -3.12 -23.63 16.78
C GLY A 352 -2.01 -24.53 17.33
N TYR A 353 -1.03 -23.98 18.04
CA TYR A 353 -0.06 -24.74 18.83
C TYR A 353 -0.13 -24.40 20.32
N THR A 354 0.20 -25.39 21.15
CA THR A 354 0.47 -25.17 22.57
C THR A 354 1.77 -24.38 22.72
N LYS A 355 1.76 -23.34 23.56
CA LYS A 355 2.94 -22.54 23.89
C LYS A 355 4.09 -23.45 24.35
N ASP A 356 5.31 -23.14 23.89
CA ASP A 356 6.56 -23.87 24.16
C ASP A 356 6.60 -25.34 23.72
N ASN A 357 5.61 -25.81 22.95
CA ASN A 357 5.56 -27.19 22.44
C ASN A 357 5.57 -27.22 20.90
N ALA A 358 6.69 -26.82 20.31
CA ALA A 358 6.84 -26.73 18.86
C ALA A 358 6.75 -28.09 18.13
N SER A 359 7.07 -29.18 18.82
CA SER A 359 6.92 -30.55 18.31
C SER A 359 5.54 -31.15 18.62
N GLY A 360 4.65 -30.39 19.25
CA GLY A 360 3.33 -30.82 19.65
C GLY A 360 2.40 -31.08 18.47
N LYS A 361 1.33 -31.84 18.73
CA LYS A 361 0.25 -32.02 17.76
C LYS A 361 -0.45 -30.67 17.54
N VAL A 362 -0.61 -30.28 16.28
CA VAL A 362 -1.40 -29.09 15.91
C VAL A 362 -2.86 -29.28 16.36
N VAL A 363 -3.42 -28.30 17.06
CA VAL A 363 -4.84 -28.28 17.48
C VAL A 363 -5.74 -28.09 16.27
N GLY A 364 -5.33 -27.19 15.36
CA GLY A 364 -6.04 -26.85 14.14
C GLY A 364 -7.26 -25.96 14.39
N PHE A 365 -7.51 -25.04 13.47
CA PHE A 365 -8.58 -24.05 13.57
C PHE A 365 -9.80 -24.48 12.75
N TRP A 366 -10.97 -24.53 13.39
CA TRP A 366 -12.27 -24.97 12.83
C TRP A 366 -13.32 -23.84 12.89
N GLY A 367 -12.85 -22.60 12.82
CA GLY A 367 -13.64 -21.40 13.05
C GLY A 367 -13.50 -20.36 11.94
N THR A 368 -13.88 -19.13 12.24
CA THR A 368 -13.75 -17.97 11.35
C THR A 368 -12.83 -16.93 11.99
N LEU A 369 -11.80 -16.50 11.27
CA LEU A 369 -11.03 -15.29 11.58
C LEU A 369 -11.40 -14.19 10.59
N ASN A 370 -12.07 -13.14 11.08
CA ASN A 370 -12.37 -11.93 10.34
C ASN A 370 -11.32 -10.88 10.70
N GLY A 371 -10.41 -10.60 9.76
CA GLY A 371 -9.44 -9.52 9.91
C GLY A 371 -10.08 -8.13 9.82
N ASN A 372 -11.30 -8.00 9.26
CA ASN A 372 -12.01 -6.72 9.11
C ASN A 372 -11.15 -5.60 8.48
N HIS A 373 -10.26 -6.00 7.57
CA HIS A 373 -9.25 -5.17 6.89
C HIS A 373 -8.16 -4.60 7.81
N HIS A 374 -8.01 -5.13 9.02
CA HIS A 374 -6.91 -4.79 9.91
C HIS A 374 -5.60 -5.48 9.51
N THR A 375 -4.52 -4.92 10.04
CA THR A 375 -3.15 -5.35 9.77
C THR A 375 -2.48 -5.92 11.01
N ILE A 376 -1.86 -7.08 10.85
CA ILE A 376 -0.89 -7.64 11.78
C ILE A 376 0.49 -7.09 11.43
N LYS A 377 1.12 -6.40 12.37
CA LYS A 377 2.39 -5.67 12.18
C LYS A 377 3.51 -6.31 12.97
N GLU A 378 4.70 -6.25 12.40
CA GLU A 378 5.95 -6.72 13.03
C GLU A 378 5.85 -8.15 13.58
N LEU A 379 5.11 -9.04 12.90
CA LEU A 379 4.96 -10.43 13.32
C LEU A 379 6.28 -11.17 13.09
N LYS A 380 6.88 -11.70 14.16
CA LYS A 380 8.14 -12.44 14.06
C LYS A 380 7.98 -13.88 14.53
N MET A 381 8.32 -14.84 13.67
CA MET A 381 8.37 -16.27 14.01
C MET A 381 9.63 -16.88 13.41
N THR A 382 10.77 -16.72 14.07
CA THR A 382 12.08 -17.10 13.50
C THR A 382 12.83 -18.16 14.27
N LYS A 383 12.38 -18.52 15.49
CA LYS A 383 13.06 -19.48 16.35
C LYS A 383 12.36 -20.83 16.51
N GLY A 384 11.03 -20.86 16.42
CA GLY A 384 10.25 -22.08 16.67
C GLY A 384 10.49 -23.17 15.61
N THR A 385 10.43 -24.43 16.04
CA THR A 385 10.52 -25.63 15.17
C THR A 385 9.15 -26.18 14.75
N TYR A 386 8.13 -25.32 14.74
CA TYR A 386 6.75 -25.67 14.39
C TYR A 386 6.69 -26.20 12.95
N ARG A 387 5.99 -27.32 12.76
CA ARG A 387 5.83 -27.93 11.43
C ARG A 387 5.02 -27.04 10.48
N HIS A 388 3.99 -26.36 10.99
CA HIS A 388 3.14 -25.47 10.22
C HIS A 388 3.29 -24.04 10.74
N LEU A 389 3.86 -23.15 9.92
CA LEU A 389 4.16 -21.77 10.29
C LEU A 389 3.34 -20.79 9.45
N GLY A 390 2.74 -19.84 10.16
CA GLY A 390 1.97 -18.71 9.66
C GLY A 390 1.27 -18.03 10.82
N PHE A 391 0.59 -16.92 10.58
CA PHE A 391 -0.25 -16.31 11.62
C PHE A 391 -1.22 -17.34 12.22
N ILE A 392 -1.73 -18.25 11.38
CA ILE A 392 -2.43 -19.47 11.75
C ILE A 392 -1.63 -20.69 11.32
N ALA A 393 -1.45 -21.65 12.23
CA ALA A 393 -0.76 -22.91 11.92
C ALA A 393 -1.52 -23.73 10.88
N GLN A 394 -2.77 -24.09 11.20
CA GLN A 394 -3.58 -24.95 10.36
C GLN A 394 -5.05 -24.54 10.32
N LEU A 395 -5.59 -24.42 9.11
CA LEU A 395 -7.03 -24.33 8.85
C LEU A 395 -7.58 -25.70 8.49
N ASN A 396 -8.74 -26.04 9.03
CA ASN A 396 -9.44 -27.30 8.78
C ASN A 396 -10.72 -27.09 7.96
N PRO A 397 -11.41 -28.16 7.51
CA PRO A 397 -12.60 -28.02 6.68
C PRO A 397 -13.67 -27.14 7.32
N ASN A 398 -14.31 -26.30 6.51
CA ASN A 398 -15.31 -25.31 6.92
C ASN A 398 -14.79 -24.15 7.78
N SER A 399 -13.47 -23.98 7.91
CA SER A 399 -12.88 -22.79 8.51
C SER A 399 -12.66 -21.67 7.49
N THR A 400 -12.64 -20.42 7.95
CA THR A 400 -12.44 -19.24 7.09
C THR A 400 -11.44 -18.27 7.72
N VAL A 401 -10.57 -17.70 6.90
CA VAL A 401 -9.78 -16.51 7.22
C VAL A 401 -10.03 -15.48 6.15
N LYS A 402 -10.40 -14.26 6.54
CA LYS A 402 -10.63 -13.21 5.56
C LYS A 402 -10.25 -11.81 5.99
N ASP A 403 -10.05 -10.95 4.99
CA ASP A 403 -9.90 -9.50 5.14
C ASP A 403 -8.74 -9.12 6.07
N LEU A 404 -7.56 -9.69 5.84
CA LEU A 404 -6.41 -9.59 6.75
C LEU A 404 -5.12 -9.26 6.02
N THR A 405 -4.37 -8.27 6.50
CA THR A 405 -2.96 -8.05 6.08
C THR A 405 -2.01 -8.54 7.16
N VAL A 406 -0.97 -9.27 6.79
CA VAL A 406 0.07 -9.75 7.71
C VAL A 406 1.45 -9.28 7.24
N GLU A 407 2.09 -8.43 8.03
CA GLU A 407 3.48 -8.00 7.87
C GLU A 407 4.37 -8.86 8.75
N CYS A 408 5.17 -9.71 8.12
CA CYS A 408 5.79 -10.84 8.80
C CYS A 408 7.29 -10.99 8.51
N ASP A 409 8.01 -11.54 9.49
CA ASP A 409 9.33 -12.13 9.38
C ASP A 409 9.22 -13.57 9.92
N ILE A 410 8.97 -14.51 9.01
CA ILE A 410 8.76 -15.92 9.34
C ILE A 410 9.90 -16.74 8.76
N LYS A 411 10.57 -17.50 9.62
CA LYS A 411 11.60 -18.46 9.24
C LYS A 411 11.23 -19.84 9.75
N GLY A 412 11.11 -20.80 8.83
CA GLY A 412 10.92 -22.20 9.17
C GLY A 412 12.18 -22.85 9.70
N ASN A 413 12.07 -23.51 10.85
CA ASN A 413 13.15 -24.25 11.48
C ASN A 413 12.81 -25.71 11.78
N CYS A 414 11.66 -26.22 11.31
CA CYS A 414 11.29 -27.62 11.48
C CYS A 414 12.15 -28.52 10.57
N ASP A 415 12.89 -29.45 11.17
CA ASP A 415 13.60 -30.48 10.41
C ASP A 415 12.62 -31.51 9.84
N ASN A 416 13.00 -32.17 8.74
CA ASN A 416 12.15 -33.18 8.12
C ASN A 416 11.99 -34.42 9.02
N THR A 417 10.84 -34.55 9.69
CA THR A 417 10.48 -35.71 10.52
C THR A 417 9.62 -36.74 9.77
N GLY A 418 9.81 -36.88 8.46
CA GLY A 418 9.02 -37.78 7.61
C GLY A 418 7.82 -37.12 6.91
N SER A 419 7.66 -35.81 7.05
CA SER A 419 6.69 -35.02 6.29
C SER A 419 7.18 -33.59 6.13
N ALA A 420 6.78 -32.93 5.04
CA ALA A 420 7.21 -31.57 4.76
C ALA A 420 6.68 -30.58 5.82
N ALA A 421 7.53 -29.62 6.18
CA ALA A 421 7.11 -28.42 6.90
C ALA A 421 6.42 -27.46 5.93
N THR A 422 5.50 -26.63 6.42
CA THR A 422 4.71 -25.72 5.60
C THR A 422 4.78 -24.32 6.16
N ILE A 423 5.08 -23.34 5.32
CA ILE A 423 5.32 -21.95 5.77
C ILE A 423 4.57 -20.99 4.85
N GLY A 424 3.69 -20.18 5.44
CA GLY A 424 3.02 -19.07 4.76
C GLY A 424 2.92 -17.86 5.67
N GLY A 425 2.85 -16.65 5.13
CA GLY A 425 2.68 -15.43 5.93
C GLY A 425 1.37 -15.46 6.75
N VAL A 426 0.28 -15.95 6.14
CA VAL A 426 -1.06 -15.97 6.77
C VAL A 426 -1.36 -17.35 7.34
N VAL A 427 -1.20 -18.41 6.53
CA VAL A 427 -1.55 -19.79 6.94
C VAL A 427 -0.42 -20.75 6.62
N GLY A 428 -0.01 -21.56 7.60
CA GLY A 428 0.95 -22.63 7.35
C GLY A 428 0.38 -23.73 6.46
N ASN A 429 -0.69 -24.38 6.93
CA ASN A 429 -1.34 -25.50 6.27
C ASN A 429 -2.86 -25.28 6.20
N CYS A 430 -3.44 -25.24 5.01
CA CYS A 430 -4.88 -25.12 4.83
C CYS A 430 -5.43 -26.46 4.32
N ILE A 431 -6.36 -27.05 5.08
CA ILE A 431 -6.99 -28.33 4.77
C ILE A 431 -8.50 -28.08 4.60
N GLY A 432 -8.99 -27.96 3.38
CA GLY A 432 -10.42 -27.77 3.09
C GLY A 432 -11.02 -26.44 3.57
N GLY A 433 -10.19 -25.47 3.93
CA GLY A 433 -10.61 -24.16 4.44
C GLY A 433 -10.79 -23.10 3.35
N THR A 434 -11.23 -21.91 3.75
CA THR A 434 -11.34 -20.72 2.89
C THR A 434 -10.37 -19.63 3.34
N VAL A 435 -9.59 -19.08 2.41
CA VAL A 435 -8.72 -17.91 2.64
C VAL A 435 -9.07 -16.83 1.62
N GLN A 436 -9.61 -15.70 2.07
CA GLN A 436 -10.19 -14.69 1.20
C GLN A 436 -9.67 -13.29 1.51
N ASN A 437 -9.28 -12.52 0.50
CA ASN A 437 -8.86 -11.13 0.68
C ASN A 437 -7.75 -10.95 1.73
N CYS A 438 -6.76 -11.86 1.69
CA CYS A 438 -5.63 -11.84 2.62
C CYS A 438 -4.35 -11.42 1.91
N THR A 439 -3.57 -10.58 2.58
CA THR A 439 -2.31 -10.05 2.06
C THR A 439 -1.14 -10.41 2.97
N ALA A 440 -0.03 -10.87 2.40
CA ALA A 440 1.23 -11.08 3.11
C ALA A 440 2.30 -10.08 2.65
N LYS A 441 3.04 -9.49 3.61
CA LYS A 441 4.18 -8.59 3.39
C LYS A 441 5.36 -9.03 4.26
N GLY A 442 6.57 -8.59 3.91
CA GLY A 442 7.79 -8.88 4.68
C GLY A 442 8.58 -10.05 4.11
N THR A 443 8.95 -11.03 4.92
CA THR A 443 9.82 -12.15 4.53
C THR A 443 9.28 -13.48 5.04
N VAL A 444 9.21 -14.46 4.14
CA VAL A 444 8.98 -15.88 4.45
C VAL A 444 10.22 -16.66 3.99
N SER A 445 10.85 -17.40 4.89
CA SER A 445 12.12 -18.07 4.59
C SER A 445 12.28 -19.43 5.29
N SER A 446 13.26 -20.23 4.82
CA SER A 446 13.64 -21.48 5.47
C SER A 446 15.04 -21.92 5.05
N ASP A 447 15.84 -22.39 6.00
CA ASP A 447 17.10 -23.11 5.78
C ASP A 447 16.95 -24.64 5.89
N LYS A 448 15.72 -25.12 6.03
CA LYS A 448 15.41 -26.54 6.25
C LYS A 448 15.16 -27.30 4.96
N LYS A 449 15.32 -28.61 5.03
CA LYS A 449 15.10 -29.53 3.91
C LYS A 449 13.62 -29.87 3.81
N ALA A 450 13.12 -30.08 2.58
CA ALA A 450 11.74 -30.53 2.34
C ALA A 450 10.65 -29.64 2.97
N VAL A 451 10.57 -28.40 2.49
CA VAL A 451 9.58 -27.41 2.92
C VAL A 451 8.69 -26.99 1.75
N TYR A 452 7.40 -26.77 2.04
CA TYR A 452 6.46 -26.07 1.17
C TYR A 452 6.34 -24.61 1.64
N MET A 453 6.83 -23.68 0.84
CA MET A 453 6.86 -22.25 1.19
C MET A 453 6.06 -21.42 0.21
N GLY A 454 5.08 -20.69 0.71
CA GLY A 454 4.36 -19.67 -0.06
C GLY A 454 4.38 -18.33 0.66
N GLY A 455 4.20 -17.23 -0.08
CA GLY A 455 4.09 -15.92 0.55
C GLY A 455 2.87 -15.80 1.46
N VAL A 456 1.73 -16.36 1.05
CA VAL A 456 0.47 -16.33 1.82
C VAL A 456 0.20 -17.65 2.52
N ILE A 457 0.28 -18.77 1.79
CA ILE A 457 -0.01 -20.13 2.31
C ILE A 457 1.15 -21.08 2.05
N GLY A 458 1.57 -21.87 3.04
CA GLY A 458 2.57 -22.92 2.81
C GLY A 458 2.05 -24.08 1.97
N TYR A 459 1.03 -24.78 2.48
CA TYR A 459 0.34 -25.84 1.75
C TYR A 459 -1.17 -25.58 1.71
N PHE A 460 -1.73 -25.54 0.50
CA PHE A 460 -3.16 -25.37 0.27
C PHE A 460 -3.75 -26.70 -0.26
N CYS A 461 -4.43 -27.43 0.62
CA CYS A 461 -4.92 -28.79 0.40
C CYS A 461 -6.46 -28.80 0.50
N GLY A 462 -7.14 -28.65 -0.63
CA GLY A 462 -8.58 -28.52 -0.72
C GLY A 462 -9.12 -27.18 -0.20
N GLY A 463 -10.24 -26.74 -0.77
CA GLY A 463 -10.98 -25.56 -0.35
C GLY A 463 -10.88 -24.40 -1.34
N THR A 464 -10.97 -23.17 -0.85
CA THR A 464 -10.97 -21.97 -1.71
C THR A 464 -10.03 -20.89 -1.21
N MET A 465 -9.18 -20.41 -2.10
CA MET A 465 -8.35 -19.24 -1.88
C MET A 465 -8.72 -18.18 -2.91
N MET A 466 -9.17 -17.01 -2.48
CA MET A 466 -9.59 -15.96 -3.41
C MET A 466 -9.10 -14.58 -3.03
N GLN A 467 -8.79 -13.77 -4.05
CA GLN A 467 -8.38 -12.37 -3.89
C GLN A 467 -7.19 -12.17 -2.91
N CYS A 468 -6.29 -13.14 -2.85
CA CYS A 468 -5.14 -13.07 -1.96
C CYS A 468 -3.91 -12.52 -2.68
N SER A 469 -3.13 -11.69 -1.99
CA SER A 469 -1.96 -11.02 -2.58
C SER A 469 -0.70 -11.30 -1.77
N ASN A 470 0.39 -11.66 -2.45
CA ASN A 470 1.71 -11.71 -1.85
C ASN A 470 2.54 -10.49 -2.25
N TYR A 471 3.06 -9.77 -1.26
CA TYR A 471 4.12 -8.76 -1.38
C TYR A 471 5.37 -9.16 -0.59
N ALA A 472 5.33 -10.27 0.15
CA ALA A 472 6.47 -10.77 0.91
C ALA A 472 7.54 -11.36 -0.01
N ASN A 473 8.80 -11.21 0.40
CA ASN A 473 9.90 -11.95 -0.20
C ASN A 473 9.85 -13.41 0.27
N VAL A 474 9.86 -14.35 -0.68
CA VAL A 474 9.91 -15.77 -0.37
C VAL A 474 11.33 -16.27 -0.65
N VAL A 475 12.06 -16.60 0.42
CA VAL A 475 13.52 -16.78 0.36
C VAL A 475 13.93 -18.20 0.73
N SER A 476 14.49 -18.92 -0.23
CA SER A 476 15.20 -20.17 0.01
C SER A 476 16.57 -19.91 0.59
N LEU A 477 16.82 -20.43 1.79
CA LEU A 477 18.14 -20.39 2.44
C LEU A 477 18.89 -21.73 2.35
N SER A 478 18.29 -22.74 1.70
CA SER A 478 18.84 -24.09 1.55
C SER A 478 18.79 -24.55 0.11
N ASP A 479 19.83 -25.27 -0.33
CA ASP A 479 19.90 -25.87 -1.67
C ASP A 479 18.96 -27.09 -1.83
N GLU A 480 18.31 -27.52 -0.75
CA GLU A 480 17.40 -28.67 -0.71
C GLU A 480 15.92 -28.29 -0.44
N ASN A 481 15.59 -27.00 -0.52
CA ASN A 481 14.20 -26.52 -0.41
C ASN A 481 13.38 -26.97 -1.63
N ARG A 482 12.34 -27.76 -1.39
CA ARG A 482 11.70 -28.55 -2.46
C ARG A 482 10.66 -27.80 -3.27
N VAL A 483 9.79 -27.01 -2.64
CA VAL A 483 8.66 -26.41 -3.33
C VAL A 483 8.39 -25.00 -2.82
N ILE A 484 8.49 -24.02 -3.72
CA ILE A 484 8.41 -22.60 -3.40
C ILE A 484 7.42 -21.92 -4.35
N GLY A 485 6.41 -21.25 -3.79
CA GLY A 485 5.46 -20.45 -4.55
C GLY A 485 5.44 -19.00 -4.12
N GLY A 486 5.11 -18.08 -5.02
CA GLY A 486 4.91 -16.68 -4.65
C GLY A 486 3.68 -16.50 -3.77
N VAL A 487 2.59 -17.21 -4.05
CA VAL A 487 1.36 -17.15 -3.26
C VAL A 487 1.21 -18.37 -2.35
N ALA A 488 1.17 -19.57 -2.94
CA ALA A 488 1.00 -20.83 -2.24
C ALA A 488 2.22 -21.73 -2.51
N GLY A 489 2.82 -22.36 -1.50
CA GLY A 489 3.97 -23.23 -1.73
C GLY A 489 3.60 -24.44 -2.59
N CYS A 490 2.68 -25.25 -2.09
CA CYS A 490 2.10 -26.39 -2.81
C CYS A 490 0.56 -26.29 -2.77
N VAL A 491 -0.09 -26.73 -3.83
CA VAL A 491 -1.54 -26.76 -3.99
C VAL A 491 -1.95 -28.18 -4.34
N GLY A 492 -2.72 -28.86 -3.49
CA GLY A 492 -3.26 -30.19 -3.76
C GLY A 492 -4.73 -30.25 -3.37
N ASP A 493 -5.42 -31.34 -3.63
CA ASP A 493 -6.77 -31.57 -3.11
C ASP A 493 -6.72 -32.30 -1.77
N PHE A 494 -7.85 -32.27 -1.04
CA PHE A 494 -7.99 -33.00 0.21
C PHE A 494 -8.94 -34.18 0.04
N LEU A 495 -8.37 -35.38 0.08
CA LEU A 495 -9.08 -36.64 0.06
C LEU A 495 -8.86 -37.37 1.40
N GLN A 496 -9.93 -37.62 2.14
CA GLN A 496 -9.91 -38.43 3.35
C GLN A 496 -10.89 -39.59 3.20
N ILE A 497 -10.33 -40.81 3.15
CA ILE A 497 -11.09 -42.05 3.11
C ILE A 497 -11.40 -42.46 4.56
N GLY A 498 -12.67 -42.39 4.94
CA GLY A 498 -13.16 -42.73 6.30
C GLY A 498 -13.90 -41.57 6.96
N PRO A 499 -14.76 -41.82 7.96
CA PRO A 499 -15.64 -40.81 8.53
C PRO A 499 -14.89 -39.76 9.39
N PRO A 500 -15.16 -38.45 9.23
CA PRO A 500 -15.94 -37.85 8.14
C PRO A 500 -15.17 -37.91 6.81
N MET A 501 -15.86 -38.32 5.73
CA MET A 501 -15.28 -38.45 4.41
C MET A 501 -15.15 -37.08 3.75
N TYR A 502 -13.97 -36.78 3.21
CA TYR A 502 -13.71 -35.54 2.50
C TYR A 502 -13.19 -35.82 1.10
N ASP A 503 -13.71 -35.07 0.12
CA ASP A 503 -13.30 -35.09 -1.28
C ASP A 503 -13.39 -33.65 -1.79
N ILE A 504 -12.38 -32.85 -1.47
CA ILE A 504 -12.40 -31.38 -1.63
C ILE A 504 -11.31 -30.97 -2.61
N SER A 505 -11.72 -30.49 -3.79
CA SER A 505 -10.83 -29.88 -4.78
C SER A 505 -10.29 -28.52 -4.29
N SER A 506 -9.20 -28.06 -4.89
CA SER A 506 -8.59 -26.75 -4.61
C SER A 506 -8.91 -25.73 -5.68
N PHE A 507 -9.37 -24.56 -5.25
CA PHE A 507 -9.66 -23.43 -6.13
C PHE A 507 -8.85 -22.20 -5.70
N MET A 508 -7.96 -21.72 -6.56
CA MET A 508 -7.25 -20.45 -6.40
C MET A 508 -7.77 -19.45 -7.41
N ILE A 509 -8.37 -18.35 -6.94
CA ILE A 509 -9.10 -17.42 -7.79
C ILE A 509 -8.60 -16.00 -7.53
N ALA A 510 -8.24 -15.26 -8.58
CA ALA A 510 -7.79 -13.87 -8.47
C ALA A 510 -6.64 -13.69 -7.45
N CYS A 511 -5.72 -14.64 -7.39
CA CYS A 511 -4.58 -14.58 -6.46
C CYS A 511 -3.33 -14.04 -7.17
N VAL A 512 -2.58 -13.19 -6.48
CA VAL A 512 -1.54 -12.37 -7.12
C VAL A 512 -0.22 -12.44 -6.37
N ASN A 513 0.89 -12.59 -7.09
CA ASN A 513 2.22 -12.38 -6.55
C ASN A 513 2.88 -11.11 -7.07
N TYR A 514 3.20 -10.20 -6.16
CA TYR A 514 4.05 -9.02 -6.35
C TYR A 514 5.44 -9.19 -5.71
N GLY A 515 5.56 -10.06 -4.70
CA GLY A 515 6.80 -10.28 -3.95
C GLY A 515 7.89 -10.98 -4.76
N THR A 516 9.15 -10.76 -4.38
CA THR A 516 10.30 -11.43 -5.01
C THR A 516 10.44 -12.84 -4.46
N ILE A 517 10.70 -13.81 -5.33
CA ILE A 517 11.04 -15.17 -4.95
C ILE A 517 12.54 -15.36 -5.17
N SER A 518 13.28 -15.66 -4.11
CA SER A 518 14.73 -15.90 -4.15
C SER A 518 15.02 -17.39 -3.94
N VAL A 519 15.59 -18.03 -4.96
CA VAL A 519 15.76 -19.49 -5.01
C VAL A 519 17.22 -19.91 -5.17
N ARG A 520 17.52 -21.13 -4.74
CA ARG A 520 18.84 -21.76 -4.83
C ARG A 520 18.72 -23.29 -4.77
N GLY A 521 19.73 -23.99 -5.27
CA GLY A 521 19.84 -25.45 -5.29
C GLY A 521 18.89 -26.14 -6.26
N ILE A 522 18.16 -27.15 -5.77
CA ILE A 522 17.20 -27.94 -6.54
C ILE A 522 15.80 -27.80 -5.95
N GLY A 523 14.78 -27.71 -6.80
CA GLY A 523 13.40 -27.67 -6.35
C GLY A 523 12.43 -27.25 -7.44
N ARG A 524 11.17 -27.07 -7.06
CA ARG A 524 10.09 -26.55 -7.90
C ARG A 524 9.72 -25.14 -7.45
N THR A 525 9.63 -24.22 -8.40
CA THR A 525 9.34 -22.82 -8.12
C THR A 525 8.27 -22.28 -9.05
N GLY A 526 7.27 -21.60 -8.50
CA GLY A 526 6.29 -20.89 -9.32
C GLY A 526 5.90 -19.53 -8.76
N GLY A 527 5.65 -18.58 -9.64
CA GLY A 527 5.18 -17.25 -9.28
C GLY A 527 3.85 -17.27 -8.51
N ILE A 528 2.97 -18.24 -8.79
CA ILE A 528 1.74 -18.48 -8.05
C ILE A 528 1.91 -19.67 -7.11
N THR A 529 2.19 -20.85 -7.66
CA THR A 529 2.46 -22.07 -6.88
C THR A 529 3.71 -22.80 -7.31
N GLY A 530 4.49 -23.24 -6.34
CA GLY A 530 5.64 -24.09 -6.58
C GLY A 530 5.26 -25.50 -7.04
N GLU A 531 4.05 -25.97 -6.74
CA GLU A 531 3.55 -27.25 -7.22
C GLU A 531 2.02 -27.29 -7.20
N ALA A 532 1.40 -27.76 -8.28
CA ALA A 532 0.02 -28.21 -8.30
C ALA A 532 0.01 -29.75 -8.21
N ALA A 533 -0.12 -30.29 -7.00
CA ALA A 533 0.11 -31.70 -6.69
C ALA A 533 -0.78 -32.64 -7.51
N PHE A 534 -0.18 -33.77 -7.92
CA PHE A 534 -0.89 -34.86 -8.57
C PHE A 534 -1.51 -35.79 -7.53
N ASN A 535 -2.78 -36.13 -7.72
CA ASN A 535 -3.50 -37.12 -6.95
C ASN A 535 -3.59 -38.43 -7.73
N SER A 536 -2.84 -39.44 -7.27
CA SER A 536 -2.84 -40.78 -7.88
C SER A 536 -4.14 -41.55 -7.68
N ASP A 537 -4.94 -41.21 -6.66
CA ASP A 537 -6.24 -41.84 -6.40
C ASP A 537 -7.32 -41.29 -7.35
N LYS A 538 -7.08 -40.12 -7.93
CA LYS A 538 -7.97 -39.46 -8.90
C LYS A 538 -7.18 -38.95 -10.11
N PRO A 539 -6.53 -39.84 -10.88
CA PRO A 539 -5.56 -39.47 -11.90
C PRO A 539 -6.19 -38.75 -13.11
N ASP A 540 -7.50 -38.89 -13.29
CA ASP A 540 -8.26 -38.34 -14.43
C ASP A 540 -9.13 -37.12 -14.07
N ASP A 541 -9.27 -36.78 -12.79
CA ASP A 541 -10.10 -35.65 -12.34
C ASP A 541 -9.29 -34.35 -12.31
N VAL A 542 -9.91 -33.21 -12.61
CA VAL A 542 -9.30 -31.91 -12.28
C VAL A 542 -9.45 -31.68 -10.77
N ARG A 543 -8.32 -31.54 -10.06
CA ARG A 543 -8.26 -31.45 -8.59
C ARG A 543 -7.76 -30.09 -8.09
N SER A 544 -7.00 -29.37 -8.90
CA SER A 544 -6.52 -28.02 -8.63
C SER A 544 -6.88 -27.09 -9.78
N THR A 545 -7.63 -26.01 -9.51
CA THR A 545 -8.05 -25.04 -10.51
C THR A 545 -7.56 -23.64 -10.14
N PHE A 546 -6.91 -22.96 -11.09
CA PHE A 546 -6.41 -21.59 -10.95
C PHE A 546 -7.18 -20.69 -11.91
N VAL A 547 -7.73 -19.59 -11.42
CA VAL A 547 -8.56 -18.68 -12.22
C VAL A 547 -8.09 -17.25 -12.00
N ALA A 548 -7.73 -16.57 -13.08
CA ALA A 548 -7.31 -15.17 -13.09
C ALA A 548 -6.17 -14.86 -12.08
N CYS A 549 -5.29 -15.83 -11.84
CA CYS A 549 -4.11 -15.67 -10.98
C CYS A 549 -2.92 -15.16 -11.78
N TYR A 550 -2.12 -14.26 -11.23
CA TYR A 550 -0.92 -13.81 -11.95
C TYR A 550 0.29 -13.47 -11.08
N ASN A 551 1.46 -13.62 -11.70
CA ASN A 551 2.74 -13.27 -11.13
C ASN A 551 3.34 -12.05 -11.83
N VAL A 552 3.66 -11.02 -11.08
CA VAL A 552 4.45 -9.86 -11.53
C VAL A 552 5.73 -9.66 -10.72
N GLY A 553 5.90 -10.43 -9.64
CA GLY A 553 7.13 -10.47 -8.85
C GLY A 553 8.25 -11.24 -9.55
N ASP A 554 9.48 -10.81 -9.32
CA ASP A 554 10.65 -11.46 -9.91
C ASP A 554 10.95 -12.80 -9.21
N ILE A 555 11.36 -13.78 -10.00
CA ILE A 555 11.97 -15.02 -9.52
C ILE A 555 13.47 -14.91 -9.84
N LYS A 556 14.30 -14.92 -8.80
CA LYS A 556 15.74 -14.69 -8.90
C LYS A 556 16.50 -15.83 -8.23
N VAL A 557 17.63 -16.18 -8.81
CA VAL A 557 18.60 -17.05 -8.15
C VAL A 557 19.38 -16.19 -7.14
N VAL A 558 19.56 -16.71 -5.93
CA VAL A 558 20.36 -16.04 -4.89
C VAL A 558 21.78 -15.81 -5.41
N GLU A 559 22.35 -14.64 -5.14
CA GLU A 559 23.71 -14.29 -5.58
C GLU A 559 24.73 -15.34 -5.12
N GLY A 560 25.58 -15.80 -6.05
CA GLY A 560 26.58 -16.84 -5.79
C GLY A 560 26.03 -18.26 -5.67
N ALA A 561 24.71 -18.46 -5.75
CA ALA A 561 24.09 -19.78 -5.78
C ALA A 561 23.81 -20.25 -7.21
N THR A 562 23.65 -21.57 -7.36
CA THR A 562 23.11 -22.19 -8.57
C THR A 562 21.65 -22.56 -8.34
N TYR A 563 20.86 -22.60 -9.41
CA TYR A 563 19.52 -23.19 -9.38
C TYR A 563 19.41 -24.16 -10.55
N THR A 564 19.23 -25.44 -10.25
CA THR A 564 19.29 -26.52 -11.25
C THR A 564 17.98 -27.33 -11.21
N GLY A 565 17.45 -27.68 -12.38
CA GLY A 565 16.13 -28.30 -12.52
C GLY A 565 15.10 -27.32 -13.09
N GLN A 566 14.65 -27.58 -14.32
CA GLN A 566 13.81 -26.72 -15.15
C GLN A 566 12.34 -26.67 -14.71
N THR A 567 12.09 -26.32 -13.45
CA THR A 567 10.74 -26.24 -12.89
C THR A 567 10.49 -24.86 -12.29
N VAL A 568 10.77 -23.82 -13.08
CA VAL A 568 10.48 -22.43 -12.73
C VAL A 568 9.45 -21.88 -13.70
N GLY A 569 8.38 -21.29 -13.18
CA GLY A 569 7.40 -20.59 -14.01
C GLY A 569 6.30 -19.86 -13.27
N LEU A 570 5.10 -19.81 -13.84
CA LEU A 570 3.88 -19.37 -13.16
C LEU A 570 3.44 -20.40 -12.12
N CYS A 571 3.33 -21.65 -12.57
CA CYS A 571 2.96 -22.82 -11.78
C CYS A 571 3.80 -24.02 -12.25
N VAL A 572 4.08 -24.97 -11.36
CA VAL A 572 4.70 -26.26 -11.72
C VAL A 572 3.64 -27.36 -11.65
N ALA A 573 3.33 -27.98 -12.78
CA ALA A 573 2.30 -29.03 -12.86
C ALA A 573 2.96 -30.39 -13.19
N PRO A 574 2.99 -31.36 -12.27
CA PRO A 574 3.55 -32.69 -12.53
C PRO A 574 2.65 -33.57 -13.40
N SER A 575 1.39 -33.18 -13.64
CA SER A 575 0.40 -33.91 -14.44
C SER A 575 -0.41 -32.98 -15.33
N GLU A 576 -0.83 -33.49 -16.49
CA GLU A 576 -1.69 -32.79 -17.46
C GLU A 576 -3.16 -32.77 -17.02
N LYS A 577 -3.60 -33.76 -16.22
CA LYS A 577 -5.03 -33.96 -15.96
C LYS A 577 -5.55 -33.32 -14.67
N ASN A 578 -4.75 -33.29 -13.60
CA ASN A 578 -5.21 -32.83 -12.30
C ASN A 578 -5.27 -31.32 -12.12
N THR A 579 -4.72 -30.56 -13.07
CA THR A 579 -4.59 -29.12 -12.95
C THR A 579 -5.33 -28.42 -14.07
N ALA A 580 -6.04 -27.34 -13.76
CA ALA A 580 -6.65 -26.46 -14.74
C ALA A 580 -6.29 -25.00 -14.48
N LEU A 581 -6.01 -24.22 -15.54
CA LEU A 581 -5.74 -22.78 -15.43
C LEU A 581 -6.59 -21.97 -16.41
N TYR A 582 -7.18 -20.89 -15.92
CA TYR A 582 -8.04 -20.01 -16.72
C TYR A 582 -7.68 -18.54 -16.50
N GLY A 583 -7.33 -17.80 -17.55
CA GLY A 583 -7.05 -16.36 -17.43
C GLY A 583 -5.80 -16.00 -16.62
N CYS A 584 -4.85 -16.93 -16.44
CA CYS A 584 -3.68 -16.72 -15.57
C CYS A 584 -2.47 -16.20 -16.37
N PHE A 585 -1.57 -15.41 -15.78
CA PHE A 585 -0.35 -14.99 -16.47
C PHE A 585 0.87 -14.77 -15.60
N SER A 586 2.07 -14.81 -16.20
CA SER A 586 3.32 -14.37 -15.57
C SER A 586 3.99 -13.26 -16.36
N ALA A 587 4.49 -12.28 -15.63
CA ALA A 587 5.09 -11.04 -16.13
C ALA A 587 6.34 -10.60 -15.34
N GLY A 588 6.66 -11.30 -14.26
CA GLY A 588 7.90 -11.11 -13.51
C GLY A 588 9.11 -11.67 -14.23
N THR A 589 10.30 -11.18 -13.88
CA THR A 589 11.56 -11.71 -14.41
C THR A 589 11.77 -13.13 -13.92
N LEU A 590 12.33 -14.01 -14.75
CA LEU A 590 12.67 -15.38 -14.38
C LEU A 590 14.18 -15.60 -14.48
N PRO A 591 14.73 -16.62 -13.80
CA PRO A 591 16.08 -17.10 -14.03
C PRO A 591 16.29 -17.53 -15.48
N GLN A 592 17.56 -17.66 -15.88
CA GLN A 592 17.94 -18.27 -17.15
C GLN A 592 17.23 -19.63 -17.32
N ASP A 593 16.66 -19.86 -18.49
CA ASP A 593 15.87 -21.05 -18.85
C ASP A 593 14.55 -21.25 -18.07
N GLY A 594 14.09 -20.23 -17.32
CA GLY A 594 12.77 -20.24 -16.69
C GLY A 594 11.65 -20.22 -17.74
N ILE A 595 10.54 -20.92 -17.44
CA ILE A 595 9.38 -21.05 -18.33
C ILE A 595 8.27 -20.12 -17.84
N PRO A 596 7.96 -19.00 -18.51
CA PRO A 596 6.96 -18.05 -18.00
C PRO A 596 5.56 -18.60 -17.74
N GLY A 597 5.15 -19.65 -18.47
CA GLY A 597 3.88 -20.32 -18.29
C GLY A 597 3.93 -21.43 -17.22
N VAL A 598 3.30 -22.55 -17.53
CA VAL A 598 3.35 -23.74 -16.67
C VAL A 598 4.60 -24.56 -17.01
N SER A 599 5.32 -25.02 -15.99
CA SER A 599 6.47 -25.91 -16.15
C SER A 599 6.13 -27.37 -15.85
N MET A 600 6.98 -28.30 -16.33
CA MET A 600 6.83 -29.77 -16.34
C MET A 600 5.80 -30.36 -17.31
N ARG A 601 4.50 -30.14 -17.12
CA ARG A 601 3.42 -30.70 -17.97
C ARG A 601 2.46 -29.62 -18.42
N LYS A 602 1.71 -29.89 -19.49
CA LYS A 602 0.67 -28.99 -20.03
C LYS A 602 -0.69 -29.32 -19.39
N PRO A 603 -1.17 -28.56 -18.40
CA PRO A 603 -2.48 -28.78 -17.78
C PRO A 603 -3.64 -28.36 -18.69
N TYR A 604 -4.87 -28.75 -18.34
CA TYR A 604 -6.09 -28.24 -18.97
C TYR A 604 -6.23 -26.71 -18.78
N GLY A 605 -6.89 -26.02 -19.70
CA GLY A 605 -7.12 -24.58 -19.48
C GLY A 605 -7.43 -23.74 -20.71
N ASN A 606 -7.87 -22.51 -20.45
CA ASN A 606 -8.11 -21.48 -21.47
C ASN A 606 -7.54 -20.12 -21.04
N GLY A 607 -6.79 -19.45 -21.90
CA GLY A 607 -6.32 -18.09 -21.66
C GLY A 607 -5.22 -17.96 -20.61
N VAL A 608 -4.22 -18.86 -20.63
CA VAL A 608 -2.97 -18.67 -19.87
C VAL A 608 -1.97 -17.93 -20.74
N PHE A 609 -1.40 -16.82 -20.26
CA PHE A 609 -0.52 -15.94 -21.04
C PHE A 609 0.82 -15.70 -20.35
N ALA A 610 1.84 -15.27 -21.10
CA ALA A 610 3.14 -14.91 -20.56
C ALA A 610 3.73 -13.70 -21.29
N LEU A 611 4.48 -12.88 -20.57
CA LEU A 611 5.43 -11.94 -21.18
C LEU A 611 6.69 -12.70 -21.60
N SER A 612 7.06 -12.68 -22.88
CA SER A 612 8.47 -12.90 -23.25
C SER A 612 8.86 -12.12 -24.50
N ASP A 613 10.05 -11.52 -24.46
CA ASP A 613 10.82 -11.06 -25.62
C ASP A 613 11.74 -12.17 -26.17
N ALA A 614 11.75 -13.36 -25.54
CA ALA A 614 12.68 -14.44 -25.83
C ALA A 614 12.00 -15.67 -26.49
N SER A 615 12.55 -15.97 -27.67
CA SER A 615 12.54 -17.13 -28.59
C SER A 615 11.36 -18.12 -28.66
N ASP A 616 11.17 -18.59 -29.89
CA ASP A 616 10.16 -19.53 -30.37
C ASP A 616 10.36 -21.00 -29.91
N ASP A 617 11.13 -21.23 -28.83
CA ASP A 617 11.44 -22.57 -28.30
C ASP A 617 10.59 -22.96 -27.07
N LEU A 618 9.65 -22.11 -26.65
CA LEU A 618 8.59 -22.50 -25.72
C LEU A 618 7.66 -23.51 -26.42
N PRO A 619 7.18 -24.58 -25.77
CA PRO A 619 6.41 -25.61 -26.44
C PRO A 619 5.07 -25.06 -26.92
N GLU A 620 5.01 -24.51 -28.13
CA GLU A 620 3.82 -23.92 -28.76
C GLU A 620 2.99 -23.14 -27.72
N SER A 621 3.48 -21.96 -27.34
CA SER A 621 2.87 -21.02 -26.39
C SER A 621 1.35 -21.20 -26.23
N VAL A 622 0.99 -21.99 -25.22
CA VAL A 622 -0.34 -22.19 -24.63
C VAL A 622 -1.54 -21.99 -25.60
N GLY A 623 -1.60 -22.88 -26.60
CA GLY A 623 -2.82 -23.18 -27.34
C GLY A 623 -3.80 -23.98 -26.49
N ILE A 624 -5.07 -23.61 -26.57
CA ILE A 624 -6.19 -24.05 -25.73
C ILE A 624 -6.71 -25.42 -26.18
N ALA A 625 -7.20 -26.22 -25.24
CA ALA A 625 -8.23 -27.24 -25.47
C ALA A 625 -9.34 -26.97 -24.43
N ASP A 626 -10.63 -26.77 -24.76
CA ASP A 626 -11.43 -27.42 -25.81
C ASP A 626 -12.29 -26.46 -26.69
N THR A 627 -12.10 -25.13 -26.64
CA THR A 627 -12.87 -24.20 -27.52
C THR A 627 -12.17 -22.89 -27.96
N GLY A 628 -10.91 -22.59 -27.57
CA GLY A 628 -10.40 -21.21 -27.62
C GLY A 628 -9.22 -20.94 -28.58
N LYS A 629 -9.12 -19.70 -29.08
CA LYS A 629 -8.02 -19.19 -29.92
C LYS A 629 -6.80 -18.81 -29.08
N ASN A 630 -5.61 -19.23 -29.49
CA ASN A 630 -4.34 -18.68 -28.98
C ASN A 630 -4.38 -17.14 -29.06
N CYS A 631 -4.26 -16.44 -27.92
CA CYS A 631 -4.33 -14.97 -27.88
C CYS A 631 -2.98 -14.28 -28.15
N GLY A 632 -1.95 -15.04 -28.52
CA GLY A 632 -0.64 -14.55 -28.94
C GLY A 632 0.30 -14.13 -27.81
N LYS A 633 1.54 -13.81 -28.19
CA LYS A 633 2.53 -13.14 -27.32
C LYS A 633 1.97 -11.78 -26.85
N LYS A 634 2.16 -11.45 -25.59
CA LYS A 634 1.70 -10.19 -24.99
C LYS A 634 2.91 -9.36 -24.55
N THR A 635 2.89 -8.08 -24.85
CA THR A 635 3.84 -7.10 -24.32
C THR A 635 3.41 -6.65 -22.92
N ARG A 636 4.31 -6.00 -22.17
CA ARG A 636 3.95 -5.39 -20.88
C ARG A 636 2.82 -4.37 -21.02
N ALA A 637 2.72 -3.68 -22.16
CA ALA A 637 1.61 -2.77 -22.47
C ALA A 637 0.26 -3.50 -22.62
N ASP A 638 0.28 -4.73 -23.15
CA ASP A 638 -0.93 -5.53 -23.34
C ASP A 638 -1.52 -6.05 -22.02
N LEU A 639 -0.72 -6.20 -20.96
CA LEU A 639 -1.22 -6.68 -19.67
C LEU A 639 -2.27 -5.78 -19.04
N LYS A 640 -2.17 -4.46 -19.26
CA LYS A 640 -3.17 -3.49 -18.81
C LYS A 640 -4.23 -3.17 -19.86
N SER A 641 -4.24 -3.90 -20.98
CA SER A 641 -5.25 -3.70 -22.01
C SER A 641 -6.63 -4.13 -21.53
N GLN A 642 -7.66 -3.46 -22.04
CA GLN A 642 -9.06 -3.84 -21.80
C GLN A 642 -9.32 -5.31 -22.21
N ALA A 643 -8.63 -5.81 -23.23
CA ALA A 643 -8.75 -7.20 -23.66
C ALA A 643 -8.25 -8.20 -22.60
N THR A 644 -7.09 -7.93 -21.98
CA THR A 644 -6.55 -8.80 -20.92
C THR A 644 -7.43 -8.78 -19.68
N ILE A 645 -7.85 -7.59 -19.25
CA ILE A 645 -8.77 -7.42 -18.11
C ILE A 645 -10.09 -8.16 -18.37
N LYS A 646 -10.66 -7.99 -19.56
CA LYS A 646 -11.87 -8.71 -19.95
C LYS A 646 -11.66 -10.23 -19.92
N ALA A 647 -10.56 -10.74 -20.46
CA ALA A 647 -10.28 -12.18 -20.46
C ALA A 647 -10.16 -12.77 -19.05
N MET A 648 -9.53 -12.04 -18.12
CA MET A 648 -9.46 -12.45 -16.71
C MET A 648 -10.83 -12.47 -16.05
N ASN A 649 -11.65 -11.44 -16.28
CA ASN A 649 -13.01 -11.38 -15.73
C ASN A 649 -13.93 -12.44 -16.36
N ASP A 650 -13.85 -12.67 -17.67
CA ASP A 650 -14.59 -13.73 -18.35
C ASP A 650 -14.21 -15.12 -17.79
N ALA A 651 -12.95 -15.35 -17.43
CA ALA A 651 -12.50 -16.58 -16.79
C ALA A 651 -13.13 -16.76 -15.39
N ILE A 652 -13.25 -15.68 -14.61
CA ILE A 652 -13.95 -15.69 -13.33
C ILE A 652 -15.44 -16.00 -13.53
N GLU A 653 -16.11 -15.38 -14.50
CA GLU A 653 -17.53 -15.66 -14.76
C GLU A 653 -17.77 -17.10 -15.21
N ALA A 654 -16.91 -17.63 -16.09
CA ALA A 654 -17.00 -19.02 -16.53
C ALA A 654 -16.79 -19.99 -15.35
N PHE A 655 -15.84 -19.69 -14.46
CA PHE A 655 -15.65 -20.44 -13.23
C PHE A 655 -16.87 -20.37 -12.31
N ASN A 656 -17.39 -19.17 -12.03
CA ASN A 656 -18.56 -18.97 -11.18
C ASN A 656 -19.80 -19.72 -11.69
N ALA A 657 -19.98 -19.80 -13.01
CA ALA A 657 -21.06 -20.56 -13.62
C ALA A 657 -20.91 -22.08 -13.42
N LYS A 658 -19.67 -22.58 -13.37
CA LYS A 658 -19.36 -24.00 -13.18
C LYS A 658 -19.35 -24.42 -11.70
N GLU A 659 -18.81 -23.58 -10.84
CA GLU A 659 -18.56 -23.85 -9.41
C GLU A 659 -19.23 -22.77 -8.51
N PRO A 660 -20.58 -22.66 -8.52
CA PRO A 660 -21.28 -21.53 -7.90
C PRO A 660 -21.12 -21.45 -6.37
N THR A 661 -20.80 -22.56 -5.70
CA THR A 661 -20.54 -22.59 -4.25
C THR A 661 -19.20 -21.94 -3.87
N HIS A 662 -18.32 -21.73 -4.85
CA HIS A 662 -17.00 -21.13 -4.69
C HIS A 662 -16.89 -19.79 -5.45
N ALA A 663 -18.04 -19.17 -5.76
CA ALA A 663 -18.10 -18.01 -6.64
C ALA A 663 -17.27 -16.83 -6.10
N CYS A 664 -16.45 -16.25 -6.98
CA CYS A 664 -15.68 -15.05 -6.72
C CYS A 664 -16.45 -13.81 -7.20
N THR A 665 -16.65 -12.84 -6.31
CA THR A 665 -17.34 -11.57 -6.62
C THR A 665 -16.38 -10.46 -7.09
N TYR A 666 -15.07 -10.64 -6.92
CA TYR A 666 -14.05 -9.64 -7.25
C TYR A 666 -13.75 -9.59 -8.75
N ARG A 667 -13.48 -8.40 -9.28
CA ARG A 667 -13.20 -8.20 -10.70
C ARG A 667 -11.95 -7.35 -10.91
N PHE A 668 -11.25 -7.64 -11.99
CA PHE A 668 -10.11 -6.86 -12.42
C PHE A 668 -10.55 -5.58 -13.11
N LYS A 669 -9.82 -4.50 -12.83
CA LYS A 669 -9.85 -3.24 -13.58
C LYS A 669 -8.46 -2.84 -14.02
N ALA A 670 -8.38 -1.79 -14.83
CA ALA A 670 -7.11 -1.25 -15.29
C ALA A 670 -6.34 -0.64 -14.10
N GLY A 671 -5.13 -1.13 -13.86
CA GLY A 671 -4.18 -0.50 -12.93
C GLY A 671 -3.07 0.26 -13.67
N PRO A 672 -2.17 0.94 -12.94
CA PRO A 672 -1.11 1.76 -13.53
C PRO A 672 -0.12 0.94 -14.37
N THR A 673 0.25 -0.24 -13.87
CA THR A 673 1.25 -1.13 -14.50
C THR A 673 0.67 -2.49 -14.88
N TYR A 674 -0.20 -3.06 -14.04
CA TYR A 674 -0.85 -4.36 -14.22
C TYR A 674 -2.33 -4.25 -13.82
N PRO A 675 -3.20 -5.21 -14.16
CA PRO A 675 -4.56 -5.28 -13.64
C PRO A 675 -4.57 -5.21 -12.10
N VAL A 676 -5.60 -4.61 -11.53
CA VAL A 676 -5.82 -4.56 -10.07
C VAL A 676 -7.21 -5.07 -9.74
N LEU A 677 -7.36 -5.70 -8.59
CA LEU A 677 -8.65 -6.18 -8.09
C LEU A 677 -9.43 -5.03 -7.47
N GLU A 678 -10.72 -4.99 -7.78
CA GLU A 678 -11.74 -4.16 -7.13
C GLU A 678 -12.58 -4.99 -6.17
#